data_AF-A0A0F9SUY8-F1
#
_entry.id   AF-A0A0F9SUY8-F1
#
_cell.length_a   1.000
_cell.length_b   1.000
_cell.length_c   1.000
_cell.angle_alpha   90.00
_cell.angle_beta   90.00
_cell.angle_gamma   90.00
#
_symmetry.space_group_name_H-M   'P 1'
#
loop_
_entity.id
_entity.type
_entity.pdbx_description
1 polymer ?
#
loop_
_entity_poly.entity_id
_entity_poly.type
_entity_poly.pdbx_seq_one_letter_code
_entity_poly.pdbx_strand_id
1 'polypeptide(L)'
;MKTDKFKHYLLFFLVLTTGLSIFSGFSKNFSSDDSEDVNYYSFSTNDYLSKNVDSAVGLKRSLINWGDSFSQHPAPSSKNTFSYQDNSVVKIREDNKIELIIKRNSRHFNLDQIDTLSNYGVEIYKEIPSLNSSIIYVPLILNNFLEKLSEIPGIKYVEPNFYDDLAYVPNDTYYATYQYDLQLMGMETAWNYQLGSSTVRVAVLDTGIDYTHPDLSANYLSIGYDWVNSDSNPMDDNNHGSHVAGTIAATIGNAMGVAGMSRVAIFAEKILDSTGSGSHADFRSGMIHAVNQGADIISYSGGGSDSATKREGVDYAINNGVMVIAAAGNDNVNTPLYPAAYPGVIAVSATDQNDVKASFSNYGSWIDVSAPGVAIASTGMGNSYWLMNGTSMATPHVSGLAALIKSEYPSFTSSEIESVIIENAVDLGTPGFDIYYGWGRISALNIFETPHKPFNPSPSSGATRVGTNPTLSVDVRDTYGDSMDVYFHDASNNNIIGIDYNVPSGGRASITWSSLNNGTTYNWYAITNDGVKTSISTTWSFRTNYRPNIPANPIPSNNLIGINLNPILSVSVADSDGDQISTSFYNAFDNSLIGTDSSTPSGAIASVLWSGLSEGTQYQWYAVISDGLTTNVSPTWTFTTNFPPNTPFNPIPRNFTTRISTNPTLTVDVSDFDSNFLDVSFYDSSGDILINTDHSVLSGSTASVLWSGLSEGTTYNWYVVASDGIISTTSPSWSFTSNYAPRIGQYPSILNGTTKIGLNPVLSINVSDYDGDSLNVSFYNAFNDSLIGIDTEIASGSTASITWNTLKLGTEYCWYVIVSDGLDSTTSLTWEFKTNYAPDLPNISLPFNNTNDVNLIPILSVNISDFDDDIMNASFYDATSDILIGIDYNILNGETASILWPDLHEGANHSWYVVITDGISFTKSPTWTFRTFSDTPVWENALTNQVVEFGYSFSFQVNATDYSGINNFWINNTAQFFINSNGEISNNSFITLGEYDLEIRAIDPFDNYCSAVIKIIVQDTINPTWIYYPIWLEGEFGSILVAHLGATDLSGIHFYQVNDTINFVIDGDGMLTNATILNIGIYSVEIRAYDSSGNYVSTIVTFIINPKTVHSKVISGYNIFVSTVSIFLVFLFLSKIKVKYKTL
;
A
#
# COMPACT_ATOMS: atom_id res chain seq x y z
N MET A 1 5.84 33.94 -37.40
CA MET A 1 6.84 35.01 -37.66
C MET A 1 6.43 36.25 -36.87
N LYS A 2 7.40 37.04 -36.36
CA LYS A 2 7.30 38.49 -36.07
C LYS A 2 6.28 38.96 -35.01
N THR A 3 6.56 39.91 -34.11
CA THR A 3 7.82 40.52 -33.57
C THR A 3 7.42 41.48 -32.44
N ASP A 4 8.32 41.76 -31.49
CA ASP A 4 8.49 43.09 -30.81
C ASP A 4 7.32 43.62 -29.90
N LYS A 5 7.52 44.47 -28.86
CA LYS A 5 8.73 45.02 -28.18
C LYS A 5 8.36 45.69 -26.83
N PHE A 6 9.38 45.91 -25.99
CA PHE A 6 9.64 47.11 -25.14
C PHE A 6 9.05 47.31 -23.71
N LYS A 7 10.01 47.55 -22.78
CA LYS A 7 10.13 48.64 -21.76
C LYS A 7 9.37 48.61 -20.41
N HIS A 8 10.13 48.22 -19.38
CA HIS A 8 10.74 49.10 -18.34
C HIS A 8 9.88 50.02 -17.41
N TYR A 9 9.91 49.66 -16.11
CA TYR A 9 10.23 50.49 -14.91
C TYR A 9 9.26 51.51 -14.28
N LEU A 10 9.52 51.75 -12.97
CA LEU A 10 8.89 52.64 -11.96
C LEU A 10 7.51 52.16 -11.43
N LEU A 11 7.09 52.45 -10.18
CA LEU A 11 7.55 53.46 -9.19
C LEU A 11 7.58 52.95 -7.72
N PHE A 12 8.07 53.80 -6.80
CA PHE A 12 8.38 53.61 -5.37
C PHE A 12 7.24 54.00 -4.38
N PHE A 13 7.52 53.85 -3.07
CA PHE A 13 6.80 54.22 -1.82
C PHE A 13 5.84 53.17 -1.21
N LEU A 14 5.91 52.72 0.06
CA LEU A 14 6.46 53.17 1.37
C LEU A 14 5.45 53.86 2.34
N VAL A 15 5.05 53.11 3.38
CA VAL A 15 4.70 53.55 4.75
C VAL A 15 5.10 52.38 5.69
N LEU A 16 6.04 52.44 6.66
CA LEU A 16 6.20 53.23 7.91
C LEU A 16 5.30 52.79 9.09
N THR A 17 5.90 52.16 10.12
CA THR A 17 5.85 52.64 11.53
C THR A 17 6.84 51.88 12.43
N THR A 18 7.15 52.44 13.59
CA THR A 18 8.23 52.02 14.51
C THR A 18 7.70 51.71 15.91
N GLY A 19 8.32 50.77 16.62
CA GLY A 19 8.10 50.55 18.07
C GLY A 19 9.43 50.27 18.77
N LEU A 20 9.82 51.12 19.73
CA LEU A 20 11.10 51.01 20.45
C LEU A 20 10.96 50.25 21.77
N SER A 21 12.05 49.59 22.14
CA SER A 21 12.35 48.97 23.44
C SER A 21 12.04 49.82 24.68
N ILE A 22 11.67 49.16 25.78
CA ILE A 22 11.94 49.56 27.18
C ILE A 22 12.47 48.34 27.96
N PHE A 23 13.16 48.61 29.08
CA PHE A 23 14.10 47.71 29.77
C PHE A 23 13.54 47.04 31.04
N SER A 24 14.32 46.09 31.58
CA SER A 24 14.27 45.51 32.95
C SER A 24 13.13 44.53 33.28
N GLY A 25 13.34 43.53 34.15
CA GLY A 25 14.60 43.09 34.79
C GLY A 25 14.39 42.05 35.91
N PHE A 26 15.50 41.63 36.54
CA PHE A 26 15.60 40.60 37.59
C PHE A 26 15.31 39.13 37.17
N SER A 27 15.77 38.11 37.90
CA SER A 27 17.18 37.66 38.04
C SER A 27 17.30 36.44 38.96
N LYS A 28 18.44 35.73 38.86
CA LYS A 28 19.16 35.06 39.97
C LYS A 28 18.58 33.77 40.60
N ASN A 29 19.33 32.70 40.36
CA ASN A 29 20.13 31.95 41.34
C ASN A 29 19.49 31.25 42.55
N PHE A 30 19.95 30.00 42.74
CA PHE A 30 20.16 29.28 44.02
C PHE A 30 18.88 28.82 44.75
N SER A 31 18.87 27.71 45.51
CA SER A 31 19.83 26.60 45.66
C SER A 31 19.16 25.49 46.51
N SER A 32 19.93 24.46 46.90
CA SER A 32 19.62 23.43 47.92
C SER A 32 18.55 22.40 47.49
N ASP A 33 18.82 21.09 47.52
CA ASP A 33 19.24 20.20 48.64
C ASP A 33 18.06 19.97 49.62
N ASP A 34 17.77 18.79 50.17
CA ASP A 34 18.53 17.54 50.34
C ASP A 34 17.65 16.30 49.97
N SER A 35 18.16 15.12 49.54
CA SER A 35 18.75 13.98 50.32
C SER A 35 17.85 13.45 51.46
N GLU A 36 17.79 12.15 51.81
CA GLU A 36 18.82 11.10 52.09
C GLU A 36 18.27 9.67 51.76
N ASP A 37 19.00 8.54 51.82
CA ASP A 37 20.43 8.14 51.63
C ASP A 37 20.53 6.59 51.87
N VAL A 38 21.72 6.03 52.22
CA VAL A 38 22.07 4.69 52.76
C VAL A 38 22.48 3.64 51.71
N ASN A 39 23.64 2.95 51.73
CA ASN A 39 24.96 3.04 52.45
C ASN A 39 25.89 1.92 51.88
N TYR A 40 27.24 1.86 51.97
CA TYR A 40 28.35 2.80 52.24
C TYR A 40 29.72 2.10 51.96
N TYR A 41 30.85 2.77 52.25
CA TYR A 41 32.26 2.28 52.36
C TYR A 41 33.07 1.98 51.06
N SER A 42 34.39 2.25 50.95
CA SER A 42 35.27 3.35 51.44
C SER A 42 36.75 3.20 51.00
N PHE A 43 37.52 4.31 50.99
CA PHE A 43 39.00 4.45 51.13
C PHE A 43 39.99 4.16 49.96
N SER A 44 40.32 5.25 49.23
CA SER A 44 41.64 5.96 49.22
C SER A 44 42.93 5.44 48.52
N THR A 45 43.48 6.35 47.70
CA THR A 45 44.89 6.84 47.61
C THR A 45 46.02 6.06 46.89
N ASN A 46 46.49 6.66 45.78
CA ASN A 46 47.84 7.24 45.58
C ASN A 46 48.95 6.57 44.71
N ASP A 47 49.74 7.50 44.12
CA ASP A 47 51.16 7.43 43.72
C ASP A 47 51.57 6.60 42.46
N TYR A 48 52.54 7.01 41.61
CA TYR A 48 53.41 8.21 41.60
C TYR A 48 54.06 8.49 40.21
N LEU A 49 54.28 9.77 39.87
CA LEU A 49 55.39 10.35 39.07
C LEU A 49 55.64 9.88 37.59
N SER A 50 56.28 10.64 36.67
CA SER A 50 56.99 11.94 36.78
C SER A 50 56.94 12.85 35.52
N LYS A 51 56.64 14.13 35.75
CA LYS A 51 57.33 15.37 35.29
C LYS A 51 57.65 15.65 33.80
N ASN A 52 56.93 16.65 33.27
CA ASN A 52 57.39 18.01 32.87
C ASN A 52 58.41 18.28 31.73
N VAL A 53 58.19 19.49 31.17
CA VAL A 53 59.11 20.46 30.49
C VAL A 53 58.96 20.58 28.98
N ASP A 54 58.86 21.85 28.58
CA ASP A 54 58.59 22.44 27.27
C ASP A 54 59.57 22.04 26.14
N SER A 55 59.07 22.02 24.89
CA SER A 55 59.64 22.88 23.83
C SER A 55 58.80 22.98 22.53
N ALA A 56 58.53 24.21 22.12
CA ALA A 56 58.54 24.73 20.73
C ALA A 56 57.69 24.07 19.60
N VAL A 57 56.61 24.78 19.23
CA VAL A 57 56.27 25.30 17.88
C VAL A 57 56.71 24.50 16.64
N GLY A 58 55.71 24.05 15.85
CA GLY A 58 55.79 23.92 14.38
C GLY A 58 54.61 24.68 13.75
N LEU A 59 54.86 25.56 12.77
CA LEU A 59 53.85 26.46 12.18
C LEU A 59 54.15 26.81 10.71
N LYS A 60 53.34 26.28 9.78
CA LYS A 60 53.14 26.76 8.40
C LYS A 60 51.64 26.55 8.10
N ARG A 61 50.71 27.52 7.95
CA ARG A 61 50.65 28.97 7.59
C ARG A 61 50.67 29.27 6.07
N SER A 62 49.47 29.49 5.51
CA SER A 62 49.12 29.74 4.09
C SER A 62 49.60 31.09 3.48
N LEU A 63 49.41 31.26 2.16
CA LEU A 63 50.35 31.94 1.25
C LEU A 63 49.64 32.62 0.03
N ILE A 64 49.87 33.92 -0.25
CA ILE A 64 49.35 34.65 -1.44
C ILE A 64 50.41 35.53 -2.13
N ASN A 65 50.59 35.40 -3.46
CA ASN A 65 51.54 36.17 -4.29
C ASN A 65 51.08 37.63 -4.52
N TRP A 66 52.01 38.59 -4.51
CA TRP A 66 51.70 40.04 -4.51
C TRP A 66 51.79 40.74 -5.90
N GLY A 67 51.64 40.00 -7.00
CA GLY A 67 51.87 40.53 -8.37
C GLY A 67 50.65 41.11 -9.10
N ASP A 68 49.52 40.41 -9.09
CA ASP A 68 48.56 40.48 -10.21
C ASP A 68 47.47 41.57 -10.14
N SER A 69 47.55 42.51 -9.20
CA SER A 69 46.46 43.45 -8.89
C SER A 69 46.69 44.93 -9.24
N PHE A 70 47.80 45.31 -9.88
CA PHE A 70 48.06 46.71 -10.28
C PHE A 70 48.73 46.87 -11.67
N SER A 71 47.97 46.65 -12.76
CA SER A 71 48.44 46.98 -14.11
C SER A 71 47.36 47.55 -15.05
N GLN A 72 47.04 48.84 -14.92
CA GLN A 72 46.44 49.62 -16.02
C GLN A 72 46.61 51.15 -15.89
N HIS A 73 47.36 51.73 -16.84
CA HIS A 73 47.39 53.16 -17.23
C HIS A 73 48.11 54.21 -16.32
N PRO A 74 48.49 55.40 -16.86
CA PRO A 74 49.90 55.85 -16.77
C PRO A 74 50.24 57.01 -15.81
N ALA A 75 51.56 57.17 -15.58
CA ALA A 75 52.19 58.13 -14.66
C ALA A 75 52.21 59.59 -15.13
N PRO A 76 52.56 60.54 -14.21
CA PRO A 76 53.94 61.03 -14.23
C PRO A 76 54.59 61.28 -12.84
N SER A 77 55.92 61.09 -12.76
CA SER A 77 56.90 61.67 -11.80
C SER A 77 56.47 61.94 -10.33
N SER A 78 57.12 61.39 -9.28
CA SER A 78 58.49 60.85 -9.22
C SER A 78 58.80 60.07 -7.92
N LYS A 79 59.83 59.20 -7.99
CA LYS A 79 60.57 58.59 -6.85
C LYS A 79 59.77 57.77 -5.83
N ASN A 80 59.46 56.52 -6.18
CA ASN A 80 59.96 55.30 -5.49
C ASN A 80 59.09 54.07 -5.80
N THR A 81 59.12 53.58 -7.05
CA THR A 81 58.60 52.25 -7.39
C THR A 81 59.62 51.19 -6.97
N PHE A 82 59.30 50.39 -5.97
CA PHE A 82 59.98 49.12 -5.69
C PHE A 82 59.30 48.01 -6.49
N SER A 83 60.09 47.12 -7.08
CA SER A 83 59.63 45.91 -7.75
C SER A 83 60.30 44.71 -7.10
N TYR A 84 59.51 43.83 -6.49
CA TYR A 84 59.98 42.50 -6.09
C TYR A 84 59.70 41.50 -7.21
N GLN A 85 60.65 40.62 -7.46
CA GLN A 85 60.44 39.35 -8.15
C GLN A 85 60.86 38.25 -7.19
N ASP A 86 59.88 37.66 -6.52
CA ASP A 86 60.07 36.49 -5.67
C ASP A 86 58.71 35.78 -5.52
N ASN A 87 58.71 34.46 -5.28
CA ASN A 87 57.51 33.71 -4.93
C ASN A 87 57.18 33.90 -3.43
N SER A 88 57.34 35.14 -2.94
CA SER A 88 57.17 35.51 -1.55
C SER A 88 55.70 35.81 -1.27
N VAL A 89 55.18 35.14 -0.24
CA VAL A 89 53.74 34.90 -0.12
C VAL A 89 53.16 35.42 1.21
N VAL A 90 52.11 36.24 1.12
CA VAL A 90 51.48 36.97 2.23
C VAL A 90 50.54 36.08 3.03
N LYS A 91 50.48 36.30 4.35
CA LYS A 91 49.68 35.49 5.28
C LYS A 91 48.44 36.22 5.78
N ILE A 92 47.29 35.56 5.61
CA ILE A 92 45.99 35.96 6.16
C ILE A 92 45.77 35.23 7.48
N ARG A 93 45.12 35.88 8.45
CA ARG A 93 44.65 35.29 9.71
C ARG A 93 43.20 34.84 9.62
N GLU A 94 42.82 33.94 10.52
CA GLU A 94 41.44 33.46 10.76
C GLU A 94 40.38 34.58 10.83
N ASP A 95 40.76 35.80 11.26
CA ASP A 95 39.87 36.96 11.35
C ASP A 95 39.81 37.83 10.07
N ASN A 96 40.20 37.26 8.91
CA ASN A 96 40.30 37.96 7.62
C ASN A 96 41.17 39.24 7.66
N LYS A 97 42.17 39.26 8.55
CA LYS A 97 43.19 40.32 8.60
C LYS A 97 44.50 39.88 7.97
N ILE A 98 45.13 40.80 7.24
CA ILE A 98 46.45 40.61 6.62
C ILE A 98 47.56 41.16 7.53
N GLU A 99 48.72 40.48 7.57
CA GLU A 99 49.86 40.86 8.42
C GLU A 99 50.79 41.85 7.68
N LEU A 100 50.84 43.12 8.15
CA LEU A 100 51.67 44.18 7.57
C LEU A 100 52.70 44.73 8.56
N ILE A 101 53.82 45.23 8.03
CA ILE A 101 54.86 45.96 8.76
C ILE A 101 54.75 47.45 8.41
N ILE A 102 54.40 48.29 9.39
CA ILE A 102 54.55 49.75 9.30
C ILE A 102 55.98 50.13 9.71
N LYS A 103 56.66 50.91 8.87
CA LYS A 103 57.91 51.61 9.24
C LYS A 103 57.63 53.05 9.63
N ARG A 104 58.23 53.52 10.72
CA ARG A 104 58.15 54.92 11.16
C ARG A 104 59.47 55.67 10.92
N ASN A 105 59.38 56.97 10.65
CA ASN A 105 60.53 57.85 10.51
C ASN A 105 61.24 58.14 11.85
N SER A 106 60.54 58.00 12.98
CA SER A 106 61.09 58.20 14.33
C SER A 106 60.46 57.25 15.34
N ARG A 107 61.24 56.85 16.37
CA ARG A 107 60.75 56.03 17.49
C ARG A 107 59.74 56.76 18.38
N HIS A 108 59.71 58.09 18.33
CA HIS A 108 58.77 58.93 19.10
C HIS A 108 57.44 59.17 18.38
N PHE A 109 57.25 58.62 17.18
CA PHE A 109 55.98 58.68 16.47
C PHE A 109 55.05 57.56 16.99
N ASN A 110 53.99 57.95 17.72
CA ASN A 110 53.01 57.01 18.24
C ASN A 110 51.94 56.70 17.20
N LEU A 111 51.69 55.41 16.94
CA LEU A 111 50.65 54.94 16.03
C LEU A 111 49.26 54.99 16.67
N ASP A 112 49.15 54.87 18.00
CA ASP A 112 47.87 54.91 18.73
C ASP A 112 47.12 56.26 18.58
N GLN A 113 47.83 57.31 18.15
CA GLN A 113 47.29 58.65 17.94
C GLN A 113 46.85 58.90 16.48
N ILE A 114 46.86 57.87 15.64
CA ILE A 114 46.40 57.96 14.25
C ILE A 114 44.94 57.50 14.20
N ASP A 115 44.01 58.46 14.26
CA ASP A 115 42.56 58.23 14.16
C ASP A 115 42.17 57.39 12.93
N THR A 116 42.97 57.43 11.86
CA THR A 116 42.75 56.62 10.65
C THR A 116 42.93 55.11 10.87
N LEU A 117 43.75 54.67 11.82
CA LEU A 117 43.97 53.24 12.09
C LEU A 117 42.81 52.64 12.88
N SER A 118 42.39 53.33 13.95
CA SER A 118 41.27 52.91 14.80
C SER A 118 39.94 52.91 14.03
N ASN A 119 39.68 53.89 13.17
CA ASN A 119 38.48 53.96 12.34
C ASN A 119 38.39 52.87 11.24
N TYR A 120 39.47 52.13 10.96
CA TYR A 120 39.50 51.03 9.99
C TYR A 120 39.79 49.66 10.62
N GLY A 121 39.63 49.53 11.95
CA GLY A 121 39.73 48.24 12.65
C GLY A 121 41.14 47.64 12.65
N VAL A 122 42.17 48.48 12.57
CA VAL A 122 43.56 48.04 12.56
C VAL A 122 44.09 47.85 13.97
N GLU A 123 44.66 46.68 14.21
CA GLU A 123 45.23 46.28 15.50
C GLU A 123 46.75 46.28 15.43
N ILE A 124 47.42 46.91 16.41
CA ILE A 124 48.88 46.84 16.53
C ILE A 124 49.24 45.55 17.26
N TYR A 125 49.70 44.56 16.50
CA TYR A 125 50.09 43.26 17.03
C TYR A 125 51.40 43.31 17.81
N LYS A 126 52.43 43.98 17.26
CA LYS A 126 53.79 43.90 17.80
C LYS A 126 54.63 45.12 17.44
N GLU A 127 54.97 45.93 18.44
CA GLU A 127 56.02 46.94 18.31
C GLU A 127 57.41 46.28 18.07
N ILE A 128 58.20 46.87 17.18
CA ILE A 128 59.61 46.52 16.94
C ILE A 128 60.47 47.78 17.15
N PRO A 129 60.75 48.18 18.42
CA PRO A 129 61.29 49.49 18.74
C PRO A 129 62.74 49.72 18.30
N SER A 130 63.50 48.63 18.04
CA SER A 130 64.86 48.68 17.49
C SER A 130 64.91 49.09 16.02
N LEU A 131 63.81 48.88 15.27
CA LEU A 131 63.70 49.19 13.84
C LEU A 131 62.74 50.36 13.57
N ASN A 132 62.24 51.04 14.61
CA ASN A 132 61.11 51.98 14.54
C ASN A 132 59.90 51.41 13.77
N SER A 133 59.68 50.10 13.84
CA SER A 133 58.68 49.39 13.03
C SER A 133 57.59 48.80 13.92
N SER A 134 56.47 48.41 13.34
CA SER A 134 55.34 47.80 14.05
C SER A 134 54.64 46.81 13.12
N ILE A 135 54.40 45.58 13.59
CA ILE A 135 53.51 44.65 12.90
C ILE A 135 52.08 45.01 13.29
N ILE A 136 51.21 45.14 12.29
CA ILE A 136 49.79 45.43 12.42
C ILE A 136 48.96 44.40 11.68
N TYR A 137 47.69 44.28 12.06
CA TYR A 137 46.70 43.47 11.37
C TYR A 137 45.62 44.37 10.75
N VAL A 138 45.34 44.16 9.46
CA VAL A 138 44.42 45.00 8.67
C VAL A 138 43.33 44.14 8.02
N PRO A 139 42.03 44.44 8.24
CA PRO A 139 40.94 43.72 7.55
C PRO A 139 41.05 43.80 6.02
N LEU A 140 40.80 42.69 5.33
CA LEU A 140 41.00 42.56 3.87
C LEU A 140 40.20 43.56 3.01
N ILE A 141 39.09 44.10 3.52
CA ILE A 141 38.05 44.78 2.73
C ILE A 141 38.29 46.30 2.58
N LEU A 142 39.54 46.72 2.34
CA LEU A 142 39.84 48.12 2.02
C LEU A 142 40.72 48.33 0.78
N ASN A 143 40.05 48.61 -0.33
CA ASN A 143 40.65 49.40 -1.40
C ASN A 143 41.09 50.78 -0.86
N ASN A 144 42.26 51.25 -1.31
CA ASN A 144 42.86 52.55 -0.96
C ASN A 144 43.27 52.74 0.53
N PHE A 145 43.37 51.68 1.36
CA PHE A 145 43.94 51.84 2.71
C PHE A 145 45.46 52.03 2.68
N LEU A 146 46.18 51.16 1.94
CA LEU A 146 47.65 51.20 1.87
C LEU A 146 48.18 52.55 1.35
N GLU A 147 47.54 53.12 0.35
CA GLU A 147 47.86 54.47 -0.17
C GLU A 147 47.73 55.52 0.93
N LYS A 148 46.55 55.63 1.56
CA LYS A 148 46.30 56.58 2.66
C LYS A 148 47.24 56.39 3.84
N LEU A 149 47.63 55.15 4.14
CA LEU A 149 48.61 54.82 5.18
C LEU A 149 50.01 55.39 4.85
N SER A 150 50.40 55.35 3.58
CA SER A 150 51.67 55.88 3.10
C SER A 150 51.74 57.42 3.06
N GLU A 151 50.59 58.10 3.00
CA GLU A 151 50.49 59.57 3.02
C GLU A 151 50.70 60.18 4.43
N ILE A 152 50.65 59.38 5.51
CA ILE A 152 50.63 59.89 6.89
C ILE A 152 51.99 60.44 7.32
N PRO A 153 52.11 61.75 7.69
CA PRO A 153 53.39 62.36 8.08
C PRO A 153 54.01 61.76 9.34
N GLY A 154 54.91 60.80 9.16
CA GLY A 154 55.57 60.06 10.23
C GLY A 154 55.79 58.59 9.91
N ILE A 155 54.99 58.03 9.00
CA ILE A 155 55.22 56.73 8.38
C ILE A 155 56.25 56.86 7.26
N LYS A 156 57.04 55.81 7.04
CA LYS A 156 58.17 55.75 6.10
C LYS A 156 57.91 54.81 4.92
N TYR A 157 57.26 53.68 5.21
CA TYR A 157 56.71 52.72 4.25
C TYR A 157 55.76 51.77 5.00
N VAL A 158 54.96 51.01 4.25
CA VAL A 158 54.16 49.88 4.74
C VAL A 158 54.35 48.72 3.75
N GLU A 159 54.63 47.51 4.26
CA GLU A 159 54.89 46.31 3.45
C GLU A 159 54.23 45.06 4.07
N PRO A 160 53.83 44.02 3.31
CA PRO A 160 53.38 42.74 3.86
C PRO A 160 54.49 41.95 4.56
N ASN A 161 54.12 40.98 5.40
CA ASN A 161 55.07 40.05 6.04
C ASN A 161 55.11 38.69 5.30
N PHE A 162 56.31 38.27 4.86
CA PHE A 162 56.55 37.18 3.90
C PHE A 162 57.32 35.98 4.49
N TYR A 163 57.24 34.80 3.84
CA TYR A 163 57.79 33.51 4.31
C TYR A 163 58.12 32.55 3.14
N ASP A 164 59.00 31.55 3.38
CA ASP A 164 59.54 30.62 2.37
C ASP A 164 59.34 29.12 2.68
N ASP A 165 59.40 28.27 1.65
CA ASP A 165 59.20 26.80 1.66
C ASP A 165 60.32 26.00 0.95
N LEU A 166 60.28 24.66 1.00
CA LEU A 166 61.38 23.75 0.61
C LEU A 166 60.90 22.58 -0.29
N ALA A 167 61.74 22.12 -1.21
CA ALA A 167 61.54 20.92 -2.04
C ALA A 167 62.83 20.07 -2.13
N TYR A 168 62.70 18.77 -2.45
CA TYR A 168 63.83 17.84 -2.53
C TYR A 168 64.46 17.86 -3.93
N VAL A 169 65.49 18.68 -4.11
CA VAL A 169 66.33 18.65 -5.31
C VAL A 169 67.46 17.63 -5.08
N PRO A 170 67.58 16.55 -5.90
CA PRO A 170 68.68 15.61 -5.79
C PRO A 170 70.02 16.26 -6.20
N ASN A 171 71.12 15.77 -5.65
CA ASN A 171 72.46 16.32 -5.86
C ASN A 171 73.22 15.70 -7.06
N ASP A 172 72.49 14.95 -7.91
CA ASP A 172 73.02 14.14 -8.99
C ASP A 172 73.54 15.02 -10.15
N THR A 173 74.68 14.65 -10.71
CA THR A 173 75.57 15.57 -11.46
C THR A 173 74.92 16.19 -12.70
N TYR A 174 74.04 15.45 -13.38
CA TYR A 174 73.38 15.89 -14.61
C TYR A 174 71.93 16.32 -14.41
N TYR A 175 71.34 16.06 -13.24
CA TYR A 175 69.92 16.29 -12.96
C TYR A 175 69.45 17.71 -13.33
N ALA A 176 70.03 18.72 -12.69
CA ALA A 176 69.61 20.12 -12.84
C ALA A 176 69.87 20.73 -14.23
N THR A 177 70.67 20.07 -15.09
CA THR A 177 71.06 20.59 -16.42
C THR A 177 70.45 19.81 -17.58
N TYR A 178 70.18 18.52 -17.39
CA TYR A 178 69.80 17.61 -18.49
C TYR A 178 68.51 16.80 -18.22
N GLN A 179 68.02 16.74 -16.98
CA GLN A 179 66.78 16.01 -16.65
C GLN A 179 65.59 16.97 -16.47
N TYR A 180 65.29 17.73 -17.53
CA TYR A 180 64.11 18.60 -17.55
C TYR A 180 62.81 17.82 -17.35
N ASP A 181 62.80 16.55 -17.78
CA ASP A 181 61.66 15.64 -17.75
C ASP A 181 61.17 15.38 -16.31
N LEU A 182 62.09 15.13 -15.38
CA LEU A 182 61.78 14.92 -13.97
C LEU A 182 61.29 16.22 -13.31
N GLN A 183 61.88 17.36 -13.67
CA GLN A 183 61.45 18.68 -13.21
C GLN A 183 60.04 19.03 -13.72
N LEU A 184 59.78 18.80 -15.01
CA LEU A 184 58.51 19.06 -15.70
C LEU A 184 57.34 18.23 -15.15
N MET A 185 57.61 17.02 -14.66
CA MET A 185 56.63 16.17 -13.97
C MET A 185 56.51 16.45 -12.46
N GLY A 186 57.34 17.33 -11.90
CA GLY A 186 57.33 17.73 -10.49
C GLY A 186 57.90 16.68 -9.52
N MET A 187 58.91 15.93 -9.95
CA MET A 187 59.52 14.87 -9.12
C MET A 187 60.17 15.40 -7.84
N GLU A 188 60.71 16.62 -7.85
CA GLU A 188 61.27 17.29 -6.66
C GLU A 188 60.24 17.46 -5.53
N THR A 189 58.96 17.60 -5.89
CA THR A 189 57.86 17.60 -4.94
C THR A 189 57.57 16.18 -4.47
N ALA A 190 57.35 15.24 -5.40
CA ALA A 190 57.00 13.85 -5.10
C ALA A 190 58.02 13.14 -4.19
N TRP A 191 59.32 13.42 -4.38
CA TRP A 191 60.41 12.87 -3.59
C TRP A 191 60.48 13.39 -2.14
N ASN A 192 59.70 14.41 -1.76
CA ASN A 192 59.54 14.78 -0.34
C ASN A 192 58.73 13.72 0.44
N TYR A 193 57.81 13.01 -0.22
CA TYR A 193 56.94 12.01 0.41
C TYR A 193 57.54 10.62 0.24
N GLN A 194 57.85 10.27 -1.01
CA GLN A 194 58.26 8.93 -1.37
C GLN A 194 59.44 9.01 -2.34
N LEU A 195 60.54 8.31 -2.02
CA LEU A 195 61.66 8.11 -2.93
C LEU A 195 61.55 6.81 -3.72
N GLY A 196 60.72 5.86 -3.27
CA GLY A 196 60.58 4.52 -3.83
C GLY A 196 61.05 3.43 -2.87
N SER A 197 60.45 2.25 -2.96
CA SER A 197 60.79 1.09 -2.13
C SER A 197 61.40 -0.05 -2.95
N SER A 198 62.54 -0.57 -2.49
CA SER A 198 63.16 -1.80 -2.99
C SER A 198 62.29 -3.07 -2.83
N THR A 199 61.13 -2.99 -2.17
CA THR A 199 60.13 -4.08 -2.18
C THR A 199 59.35 -4.15 -3.49
N VAL A 200 59.15 -3.01 -4.17
CA VAL A 200 58.44 -2.90 -5.45
C VAL A 200 59.40 -3.28 -6.56
N ARG A 201 58.96 -4.17 -7.47
CA ARG A 201 59.81 -4.74 -8.52
C ARG A 201 59.33 -4.35 -9.91
N VAL A 202 60.23 -3.75 -10.69
CA VAL A 202 60.00 -3.42 -12.11
C VAL A 202 60.88 -4.30 -12.98
N ALA A 203 60.26 -5.10 -13.84
CA ALA A 203 60.99 -5.84 -14.87
C ALA A 203 61.15 -4.98 -16.13
N VAL A 204 62.37 -4.91 -16.64
CA VAL A 204 62.72 -4.22 -17.89
C VAL A 204 62.88 -5.28 -18.98
N LEU A 205 61.90 -5.35 -19.88
CA LEU A 205 61.89 -6.27 -21.02
C LEU A 205 62.51 -5.56 -22.22
N ASP A 206 63.80 -5.76 -22.44
CA ASP A 206 64.57 -4.93 -23.39
C ASP A 206 65.87 -5.64 -23.86
N THR A 207 66.93 -4.90 -24.20
CA THR A 207 68.24 -5.41 -24.63
C THR A 207 69.13 -5.94 -23.49
N GLY A 208 68.63 -5.93 -22.25
CA GLY A 208 69.39 -6.20 -21.03
C GLY A 208 69.65 -4.93 -20.22
N ILE A 209 70.42 -5.02 -19.14
CA ILE A 209 70.85 -3.87 -18.33
C ILE A 209 72.35 -4.02 -18.03
N ASP A 210 73.13 -2.94 -18.15
CA ASP A 210 74.44 -2.85 -17.49
C ASP A 210 74.24 -2.73 -15.96
N TYR A 211 73.96 -3.87 -15.34
CA TYR A 211 73.76 -3.99 -13.90
C TYR A 211 75.05 -3.75 -13.09
N THR A 212 76.18 -3.54 -13.75
CA THR A 212 77.45 -3.14 -13.12
C THR A 212 77.66 -1.63 -13.12
N HIS A 213 76.80 -0.86 -13.81
CA HIS A 213 76.82 0.59 -13.81
C HIS A 213 76.65 1.15 -12.38
N PRO A 214 77.49 2.10 -11.94
CA PRO A 214 77.49 2.58 -10.55
C PRO A 214 76.15 3.16 -10.11
N ASP A 215 75.40 3.73 -11.05
CA ASP A 215 74.12 4.39 -10.82
C ASP A 215 72.93 3.42 -10.79
N LEU A 216 73.09 2.20 -11.31
CA LEU A 216 72.05 1.15 -11.34
C LEU A 216 72.30 0.03 -10.31
N SER A 217 73.57 -0.27 -10.04
CA SER A 217 73.99 -1.45 -9.26
C SER A 217 73.42 -1.54 -7.84
N ALA A 218 73.02 -0.41 -7.24
CA ALA A 218 72.38 -0.37 -5.92
C ALA A 218 70.88 -0.77 -5.94
N ASN A 219 70.21 -0.62 -7.10
CA ASN A 219 68.78 -0.88 -7.28
C ASN A 219 68.51 -2.18 -8.08
N TYR A 220 69.53 -2.81 -8.65
CA TYR A 220 69.39 -4.03 -9.46
C TYR A 220 69.23 -5.31 -8.62
N LEU A 221 68.24 -6.13 -8.97
CA LEU A 221 68.08 -7.49 -8.46
C LEU A 221 68.61 -8.52 -9.47
N SER A 222 69.56 -9.35 -9.02
CA SER A 222 70.13 -10.46 -9.80
C SER A 222 69.19 -11.67 -9.91
N ILE A 223 68.00 -11.44 -10.49
CA ILE A 223 66.93 -12.43 -10.73
C ILE A 223 66.45 -12.46 -12.19
N GLY A 224 67.03 -11.62 -13.06
CA GLY A 224 66.72 -11.54 -14.49
C GLY A 224 67.31 -12.67 -15.35
N TYR A 225 66.95 -12.70 -16.64
CA TYR A 225 67.30 -13.78 -17.57
C TYR A 225 67.51 -13.28 -19.00
N ASP A 226 68.41 -13.92 -19.76
CA ASP A 226 68.63 -13.68 -21.19
C ASP A 226 67.97 -14.77 -22.03
N TRP A 227 66.87 -14.41 -22.70
CA TRP A 227 66.13 -15.29 -23.59
C TRP A 227 66.76 -15.41 -24.97
N VAL A 228 67.45 -14.37 -25.44
CA VAL A 228 68.13 -14.30 -26.74
C VAL A 228 69.29 -15.29 -26.80
N ASN A 229 70.11 -15.34 -25.75
CA ASN A 229 71.22 -16.28 -25.61
C ASN A 229 70.85 -17.54 -24.80
N SER A 230 69.68 -17.55 -24.14
CA SER A 230 69.18 -18.64 -23.29
C SER A 230 70.08 -18.96 -22.07
N ASP A 231 70.51 -17.92 -21.35
CA ASP A 231 71.28 -18.04 -20.11
C ASP A 231 70.84 -17.01 -19.03
N SER A 232 71.52 -17.02 -17.87
CA SER A 232 71.18 -16.17 -16.72
C SER A 232 71.99 -14.86 -16.63
N ASN A 233 72.48 -14.33 -17.75
CA ASN A 233 73.30 -13.13 -17.82
C ASN A 233 72.67 -12.05 -18.74
N PRO A 234 71.62 -11.34 -18.29
CA PRO A 234 70.93 -10.31 -19.06
C PRO A 234 71.70 -8.98 -19.11
N MET A 235 73.02 -9.05 -19.32
CA MET A 235 73.88 -7.90 -19.56
C MET A 235 73.49 -7.22 -20.88
N ASP A 236 73.42 -5.89 -20.88
CA ASP A 236 73.13 -5.12 -22.10
C ASP A 236 74.29 -5.22 -23.11
N ASP A 237 73.94 -5.36 -24.39
CA ASP A 237 74.86 -5.39 -25.52
C ASP A 237 74.49 -4.35 -26.62
N ASN A 238 73.52 -3.47 -26.34
CA ASN A 238 72.99 -2.46 -27.26
C ASN A 238 72.96 -1.02 -26.70
N ASN A 239 72.85 -0.86 -25.37
CA ASN A 239 72.66 0.39 -24.59
C ASN A 239 71.20 0.82 -24.37
N HIS A 240 70.23 0.31 -25.13
CA HIS A 240 68.84 0.75 -25.02
C HIS A 240 68.21 0.41 -23.66
N GLY A 241 68.28 -0.85 -23.23
CA GLY A 241 67.74 -1.30 -21.95
C GLY A 241 68.44 -0.67 -20.74
N SER A 242 69.74 -0.37 -20.83
CA SER A 242 70.45 0.41 -19.80
C SER A 242 69.97 1.85 -19.67
N HIS A 243 69.49 2.47 -20.76
CA HIS A 243 68.91 3.83 -20.73
C HIS A 243 67.51 3.81 -20.10
N VAL A 244 66.68 2.84 -20.51
CA VAL A 244 65.34 2.59 -19.96
C VAL A 244 65.42 2.32 -18.45
N ALA A 245 66.37 1.50 -18.01
CA ALA A 245 66.59 1.17 -16.61
C ALA A 245 66.93 2.40 -15.73
N GLY A 246 67.79 3.31 -16.21
CA GLY A 246 68.15 4.50 -15.45
C GLY A 246 67.01 5.50 -15.29
N THR A 247 66.15 5.64 -16.31
CA THR A 247 64.98 6.52 -16.22
C THR A 247 63.98 6.00 -15.19
N ILE A 248 63.88 4.67 -15.00
CA ILE A 248 63.09 4.07 -13.92
C ILE A 248 63.78 4.28 -12.56
N ALA A 249 65.03 3.83 -12.42
CA ALA A 249 65.69 3.66 -11.12
C ALA A 249 67.23 3.84 -11.12
N ALA A 250 67.76 4.87 -11.77
CA ALA A 250 69.08 5.40 -11.39
C ALA A 250 69.06 5.95 -9.95
N THR A 251 70.21 5.99 -9.27
CA THR A 251 70.25 6.04 -7.80
C THR A 251 70.20 7.46 -7.26
N ILE A 252 68.96 7.97 -7.12
CA ILE A 252 68.61 9.30 -6.63
C ILE A 252 69.42 9.69 -5.38
N GLY A 253 70.16 10.81 -5.47
CA GLY A 253 70.89 11.45 -4.39
C GLY A 253 72.29 10.86 -4.12
N ASN A 254 72.92 10.24 -5.11
CA ASN A 254 74.27 9.67 -5.00
C ASN A 254 75.41 10.63 -5.39
N ALA A 255 75.08 11.83 -5.88
CA ALA A 255 76.00 12.87 -6.35
C ALA A 255 76.83 12.50 -7.60
N MET A 256 76.38 11.52 -8.37
CA MET A 256 76.88 11.12 -9.69
C MET A 256 75.78 11.37 -10.74
N GLY A 257 76.08 11.22 -12.02
CA GLY A 257 75.10 10.77 -13.01
C GLY A 257 73.72 11.44 -13.03
N VAL A 258 72.68 10.62 -12.95
CA VAL A 258 71.26 10.98 -13.12
C VAL A 258 70.40 10.41 -12.00
N ALA A 259 69.31 11.10 -11.65
CA ALA A 259 68.25 10.51 -10.83
C ALA A 259 67.33 9.62 -11.70
N GLY A 260 66.89 8.47 -11.19
CA GLY A 260 65.74 7.76 -11.74
C GLY A 260 64.43 8.33 -11.19
N MET A 261 63.29 7.98 -11.78
CA MET A 261 61.97 8.31 -11.23
C MET A 261 61.79 7.80 -9.78
N SER A 262 62.26 6.60 -9.48
CA SER A 262 62.02 5.95 -8.19
C SER A 262 63.11 4.94 -7.78
N ARG A 263 63.41 4.88 -6.48
CA ARG A 263 64.37 3.96 -5.84
C ARG A 263 63.76 2.58 -5.60
N VAL A 264 63.27 1.98 -6.67
CA VAL A 264 62.63 0.66 -6.68
C VAL A 264 63.59 -0.42 -7.16
N ALA A 265 63.25 -1.69 -6.93
CA ALA A 265 64.05 -2.80 -7.41
C ALA A 265 63.82 -3.02 -8.92
N ILE A 266 64.89 -3.01 -9.71
CA ILE A 266 64.84 -3.30 -11.16
C ILE A 266 65.51 -4.63 -11.49
N PHE A 267 64.99 -5.35 -12.49
CA PHE A 267 65.68 -6.52 -13.06
C PHE A 267 65.43 -6.64 -14.56
N ALA A 268 66.30 -7.38 -15.25
CA ALA A 268 66.36 -7.42 -16.71
C ALA A 268 65.80 -8.74 -17.27
N GLU A 269 64.82 -8.64 -18.17
CA GLU A 269 64.47 -9.72 -19.09
C GLU A 269 65.04 -9.35 -20.46
N LYS A 270 66.23 -9.86 -20.78
CA LYS A 270 66.87 -9.60 -22.07
C LYS A 270 66.15 -10.43 -23.14
N ILE A 271 65.31 -9.74 -23.91
CA ILE A 271 64.49 -10.32 -25.00
C ILE A 271 64.81 -9.68 -26.36
N LEU A 272 65.65 -8.64 -26.39
CA LEU A 272 66.19 -8.00 -27.59
C LEU A 272 67.70 -8.25 -27.69
N ASP A 273 68.17 -8.49 -28.91
CA ASP A 273 69.57 -8.71 -29.26
C ASP A 273 70.38 -7.40 -29.34
N SER A 274 71.68 -7.50 -29.64
CA SER A 274 72.58 -6.35 -29.83
C SER A 274 72.16 -5.36 -30.93
N THR A 275 71.16 -5.69 -31.76
CA THR A 275 70.59 -4.81 -32.78
C THR A 275 69.27 -4.13 -32.34
N GLY A 276 68.74 -4.49 -31.18
CA GLY A 276 67.40 -4.12 -30.72
C GLY A 276 66.28 -5.01 -31.27
N SER A 277 66.61 -6.21 -31.80
CA SER A 277 65.64 -7.13 -32.41
C SER A 277 65.35 -8.33 -31.51
N GLY A 278 64.09 -8.79 -31.43
CA GLY A 278 63.70 -9.93 -30.59
C GLY A 278 62.50 -10.70 -31.13
N SER A 279 62.32 -11.95 -30.69
CA SER A 279 61.18 -12.77 -31.14
C SER A 279 59.96 -12.64 -30.23
N HIS A 280 58.79 -12.95 -30.77
CA HIS A 280 57.54 -12.99 -30.01
C HIS A 280 57.50 -14.12 -28.97
N ALA A 281 58.33 -15.15 -29.12
CA ALA A 281 58.45 -16.24 -28.15
C ALA A 281 59.30 -15.82 -26.93
N ASP A 282 60.36 -15.05 -27.17
CA ASP A 282 61.26 -14.53 -26.13
C ASP A 282 60.52 -13.48 -25.31
N PHE A 283 59.84 -12.54 -25.97
CA PHE A 283 58.92 -11.58 -25.33
C PHE A 283 57.90 -12.26 -24.40
N ARG A 284 57.22 -13.32 -24.87
CA ARG A 284 56.26 -14.08 -24.06
C ARG A 284 56.93 -14.74 -22.86
N SER A 285 58.14 -15.26 -23.05
CA SER A 285 58.86 -16.01 -22.02
C SER A 285 59.41 -15.08 -20.92
N GLY A 286 59.99 -13.94 -21.30
CA GLY A 286 60.39 -12.89 -20.36
C GLY A 286 59.21 -12.29 -19.60
N MET A 287 58.07 -12.05 -20.27
CA MET A 287 56.84 -11.60 -19.61
C MET A 287 56.35 -12.59 -18.55
N ILE A 288 56.32 -13.90 -18.85
CA ILE A 288 55.95 -14.95 -17.89
C ILE A 288 56.98 -15.06 -16.76
N HIS A 289 58.27 -14.93 -17.08
CA HIS A 289 59.35 -15.01 -16.08
C HIS A 289 59.33 -13.81 -15.12
N ALA A 290 59.15 -12.59 -15.61
CA ALA A 290 59.00 -11.39 -14.80
C ALA A 290 57.88 -11.51 -13.76
N VAL A 291 56.70 -12.00 -14.18
CA VAL A 291 55.57 -12.29 -13.28
C VAL A 291 55.95 -13.36 -12.25
N ASN A 292 56.62 -14.44 -12.66
CA ASN A 292 57.03 -15.52 -11.77
C ASN A 292 58.16 -15.11 -10.79
N GLN A 293 58.98 -14.12 -11.14
CA GLN A 293 59.95 -13.46 -10.26
C GLN A 293 59.32 -12.37 -9.38
N GLY A 294 58.00 -12.15 -9.48
CA GLY A 294 57.24 -11.23 -8.65
C GLY A 294 57.41 -9.75 -9.03
N ALA A 295 57.48 -9.43 -10.32
CA ALA A 295 57.32 -8.05 -10.80
C ALA A 295 55.94 -7.50 -10.40
N ASP A 296 55.89 -6.28 -9.86
CA ASP A 296 54.66 -5.49 -9.76
C ASP A 296 54.33 -4.84 -11.11
N ILE A 297 55.36 -4.43 -11.84
CA ILE A 297 55.29 -3.66 -13.08
C ILE A 297 56.25 -4.25 -14.12
N ILE A 298 55.82 -4.28 -15.37
CA ILE A 298 56.59 -4.69 -16.54
C ILE A 298 56.67 -3.50 -17.50
N SER A 299 57.90 -3.04 -17.74
CA SER A 299 58.22 -1.98 -18.69
C SER A 299 58.75 -2.59 -20.00
N TYR A 300 58.11 -2.29 -21.12
CA TYR A 300 58.53 -2.77 -22.45
C TYR A 300 58.65 -1.59 -23.44
N SER A 301 59.87 -1.11 -23.62
CA SER A 301 60.17 0.09 -24.41
C SER A 301 60.31 -0.17 -25.92
N GLY A 302 59.60 -1.18 -26.44
CA GLY A 302 59.59 -1.58 -27.84
C GLY A 302 58.18 -1.84 -28.39
N GLY A 303 58.10 -2.44 -29.58
CA GLY A 303 56.81 -2.73 -30.22
C GLY A 303 56.94 -3.58 -31.49
N GLY A 304 55.82 -3.90 -32.12
CA GLY A 304 55.78 -4.61 -33.40
C GLY A 304 54.37 -5.06 -33.78
N SER A 305 54.27 -6.06 -34.66
CA SER A 305 53.00 -6.65 -35.07
C SER A 305 52.28 -7.39 -33.94
N ASP A 306 50.94 -7.47 -34.09
CA ASP A 306 50.05 -8.33 -33.31
C ASP A 306 50.46 -9.81 -33.45
N SER A 307 50.23 -10.58 -32.40
CA SER A 307 50.47 -12.03 -32.37
C SER A 307 49.84 -12.65 -31.12
N ALA A 308 49.14 -13.77 -31.30
CA ALA A 308 48.60 -14.57 -30.19
C ALA A 308 49.67 -14.91 -29.13
N THR A 309 50.93 -15.15 -29.52
CA THR A 309 52.05 -15.42 -28.62
C THR A 309 52.42 -14.21 -27.75
N LYS A 310 52.40 -13.00 -28.32
CA LYS A 310 52.56 -11.75 -27.55
C LYS A 310 51.36 -11.53 -26.62
N ARG A 311 50.14 -11.73 -27.13
CA ARG A 311 48.90 -11.53 -26.37
C ARG A 311 48.83 -12.46 -25.16
N GLU A 312 49.18 -13.74 -25.32
CA GLU A 312 49.20 -14.74 -24.24
C GLU A 312 50.13 -14.34 -23.08
N GLY A 313 51.31 -13.77 -23.38
CA GLY A 313 52.21 -13.25 -22.35
C GLY A 313 51.60 -12.06 -21.60
N VAL A 314 51.06 -11.09 -22.34
CA VAL A 314 50.41 -9.90 -21.77
C VAL A 314 49.21 -10.28 -20.90
N ASP A 315 48.35 -11.19 -21.39
CA ASP A 315 47.24 -11.74 -20.62
C ASP A 315 47.73 -12.47 -19.35
N TYR A 316 48.85 -13.20 -19.39
CA TYR A 316 49.41 -13.83 -18.20
C TYR A 316 49.83 -12.80 -17.14
N ALA A 317 50.44 -11.68 -17.53
CA ALA A 317 50.79 -10.61 -16.58
C ALA A 317 49.56 -9.94 -15.96
N ILE A 318 48.61 -9.50 -16.80
CA ILE A 318 47.39 -8.82 -16.35
C ILE A 318 46.55 -9.72 -15.43
N ASN A 319 46.38 -11.00 -15.77
CA ASN A 319 45.61 -11.96 -14.95
C ASN A 319 46.31 -12.32 -13.61
N ASN A 320 47.60 -12.01 -13.44
CA ASN A 320 48.30 -12.11 -12.16
C ASN A 320 48.38 -10.76 -11.42
N GLY A 321 47.71 -9.71 -11.91
CA GLY A 321 47.68 -8.38 -11.30
C GLY A 321 48.90 -7.50 -11.60
N VAL A 322 49.80 -7.95 -12.47
CA VAL A 322 51.03 -7.22 -12.84
C VAL A 322 50.69 -6.16 -13.89
N MET A 323 51.10 -4.92 -13.65
CA MET A 323 50.90 -3.82 -14.59
C MET A 323 51.86 -3.95 -15.78
N VAL A 324 51.37 -3.78 -17.01
CA VAL A 324 52.20 -3.78 -18.22
C VAL A 324 52.13 -2.41 -18.87
N ILE A 325 53.29 -1.84 -19.22
CA ILE A 325 53.42 -0.48 -19.76
C ILE A 325 54.34 -0.53 -20.99
N ALA A 326 53.91 0.05 -22.11
CA ALA A 326 54.62 -0.11 -23.38
C ALA A 326 54.61 1.12 -24.30
N ALA A 327 55.66 1.20 -25.11
CA ALA A 327 55.89 2.30 -26.05
C ALA A 327 54.92 2.27 -27.25
N ALA A 328 54.34 3.43 -27.58
CA ALA A 328 53.48 3.56 -28.77
C ALA A 328 54.24 3.43 -30.11
N GLY A 329 55.55 3.67 -30.14
CA GLY A 329 56.39 3.64 -31.34
C GLY A 329 56.64 5.02 -31.97
N ASN A 330 57.49 5.03 -33.00
CA ASN A 330 58.26 6.22 -33.39
C ASN A 330 58.13 6.56 -34.91
N ASP A 331 57.01 6.19 -35.53
CA ASP A 331 56.75 6.32 -36.98
C ASP A 331 55.79 7.48 -37.33
N ASN A 332 55.25 8.17 -36.32
CA ASN A 332 54.21 9.20 -36.40
C ASN A 332 52.96 8.73 -37.17
N VAL A 333 52.47 7.52 -36.88
CA VAL A 333 51.25 6.95 -37.47
C VAL A 333 50.13 6.69 -36.45
N ASN A 334 48.89 6.64 -36.95
CA ASN A 334 47.71 6.15 -36.23
C ASN A 334 47.46 4.65 -36.50
N THR A 335 48.51 3.83 -36.42
CA THR A 335 48.42 2.37 -36.59
C THR A 335 48.78 1.72 -35.26
N PRO A 336 47.90 0.90 -34.67
CA PRO A 336 48.15 0.17 -33.43
C PRO A 336 49.48 -0.61 -33.45
N LEU A 337 50.30 -0.41 -32.43
CA LEU A 337 51.56 -1.13 -32.22
C LEU A 337 51.45 -2.02 -30.98
N TYR A 338 51.94 -3.26 -31.07
CA TYR A 338 51.73 -4.27 -30.03
C TYR A 338 53.04 -4.63 -29.31
N PRO A 339 53.04 -4.62 -27.95
CA PRO A 339 51.89 -4.86 -27.08
C PRO A 339 51.08 -3.63 -26.65
N ALA A 340 51.54 -2.39 -26.88
CA ALA A 340 50.91 -1.18 -26.34
C ALA A 340 49.39 -1.11 -26.61
N ALA A 341 48.95 -1.36 -27.85
CA ALA A 341 47.53 -1.32 -28.21
C ALA A 341 46.67 -2.53 -27.73
N TYR A 342 47.15 -3.34 -26.79
CA TYR A 342 46.36 -4.40 -26.15
C TYR A 342 45.57 -3.85 -24.95
N PRO A 343 44.25 -4.08 -24.84
CA PRO A 343 43.50 -3.76 -23.63
C PRO A 343 44.14 -4.37 -22.36
N GLY A 344 44.38 -3.50 -21.37
CA GLY A 344 45.08 -3.81 -20.11
C GLY A 344 46.60 -3.55 -20.13
N VAL A 345 47.13 -2.95 -21.20
CA VAL A 345 48.50 -2.41 -21.27
C VAL A 345 48.41 -0.90 -21.33
N ILE A 346 49.17 -0.18 -20.50
CA ILE A 346 49.24 1.29 -20.57
C ILE A 346 50.13 1.68 -21.76
N ALA A 347 49.53 2.26 -22.79
CA ALA A 347 50.20 2.72 -24.00
C ALA A 347 50.70 4.17 -23.85
N VAL A 348 52.01 4.36 -24.03
CA VAL A 348 52.69 5.64 -23.74
C VAL A 348 53.14 6.35 -25.02
N SER A 349 52.61 7.55 -25.26
CA SER A 349 53.11 8.48 -26.30
C SER A 349 54.17 9.45 -25.75
N ALA A 350 54.97 10.07 -26.63
CA ALA A 350 56.08 10.93 -26.24
C ALA A 350 55.78 12.43 -26.44
N THR A 351 56.14 13.26 -25.47
CA THR A 351 56.19 14.73 -25.56
C THR A 351 57.62 15.27 -25.60
N ASP A 352 57.78 16.55 -25.94
CA ASP A 352 59.02 17.32 -25.72
C ASP A 352 58.92 18.28 -24.52
N GLN A 353 60.00 18.99 -24.22
CA GLN A 353 60.15 19.96 -23.13
C GLN A 353 59.16 21.14 -23.12
N ASN A 354 58.30 21.27 -24.12
CA ASN A 354 57.26 22.31 -24.23
C ASN A 354 55.85 21.68 -24.24
N ASP A 355 55.71 20.43 -23.77
CA ASP A 355 54.48 19.63 -23.78
C ASP A 355 53.85 19.39 -25.17
N VAL A 356 54.65 19.52 -26.23
CA VAL A 356 54.24 19.20 -27.61
C VAL A 356 54.49 17.71 -27.89
N LYS A 357 53.51 17.00 -28.47
CA LYS A 357 53.72 15.61 -28.93
C LYS A 357 54.93 15.53 -29.85
N ALA A 358 55.90 14.71 -29.48
CA ALA A 358 57.13 14.51 -30.25
C ALA A 358 56.82 14.14 -31.71
N SER A 359 57.58 14.70 -32.64
CA SER A 359 57.31 14.62 -34.09
C SER A 359 57.33 13.21 -34.66
N PHE A 360 57.99 12.27 -33.97
CA PHE A 360 58.02 10.83 -34.28
C PHE A 360 56.94 10.02 -33.56
N SER A 361 56.34 10.49 -32.47
CA SER A 361 55.46 9.64 -31.64
C SER A 361 54.26 9.16 -32.43
N ASN A 362 54.02 7.85 -32.42
CA ASN A 362 52.73 7.28 -32.80
C ASN A 362 51.62 7.80 -31.88
N TYR A 363 50.38 7.67 -32.34
CA TYR A 363 49.19 8.25 -31.74
C TYR A 363 47.95 7.40 -32.07
N GLY A 364 46.80 7.63 -31.42
CA GLY A 364 45.54 6.96 -31.72
C GLY A 364 44.60 6.84 -30.52
N SER A 365 43.41 6.27 -30.73
CA SER A 365 42.44 5.99 -29.67
C SER A 365 42.78 4.75 -28.82
N TRP A 366 44.08 4.48 -28.69
CA TRP A 366 44.70 3.36 -27.98
C TRP A 366 45.95 3.82 -27.22
N ILE A 367 46.17 5.14 -27.13
CA ILE A 367 47.14 5.79 -26.23
C ILE A 367 46.39 6.12 -24.94
N ASP A 368 46.93 5.76 -23.78
CA ASP A 368 46.30 6.03 -22.50
C ASP A 368 46.87 7.29 -21.85
N VAL A 369 48.19 7.48 -21.93
CA VAL A 369 48.89 8.67 -21.40
C VAL A 369 50.12 9.02 -22.25
N SER A 370 50.69 10.20 -21.97
CA SER A 370 51.96 10.66 -22.54
C SER A 370 53.00 10.99 -21.47
N ALA A 371 54.27 10.95 -21.83
CA ALA A 371 55.39 11.35 -20.98
C ALA A 371 56.55 11.95 -21.80
N PRO A 372 57.51 12.66 -21.18
CA PRO A 372 58.66 13.24 -21.89
C PRO A 372 59.48 12.16 -22.62
N GLY A 373 59.71 12.35 -23.93
CA GLY A 373 60.42 11.36 -24.76
C GLY A 373 61.44 11.96 -25.72
N VAL A 374 61.82 13.23 -25.53
CA VAL A 374 62.79 13.95 -26.38
C VAL A 374 63.96 14.43 -25.53
N ALA A 375 65.20 14.18 -25.97
CA ALA A 375 66.43 14.56 -25.27
C ALA A 375 66.49 14.11 -23.80
N ILE A 376 66.02 12.89 -23.51
CA ILE A 376 65.97 12.34 -22.14
C ILE A 376 67.35 11.84 -21.74
N ALA A 377 67.87 12.34 -20.61
CA ALA A 377 69.16 11.95 -20.06
C ALA A 377 69.02 10.74 -19.13
N SER A 378 69.81 9.70 -19.38
CA SER A 378 69.85 8.50 -18.53
C SER A 378 71.20 7.78 -18.63
N THR A 379 71.36 6.70 -17.88
CA THR A 379 72.51 5.80 -17.85
C THR A 379 72.76 5.11 -19.20
N GLY A 380 73.98 4.61 -19.39
CA GLY A 380 74.38 3.83 -20.54
C GLY A 380 75.61 2.97 -20.24
N MET A 381 75.81 1.93 -21.06
CA MET A 381 76.82 0.89 -20.88
C MET A 381 78.22 1.45 -20.61
N GLY A 382 78.99 0.75 -19.79
CA GLY A 382 80.39 1.06 -19.52
C GLY A 382 80.59 2.34 -18.72
N ASN A 383 79.70 2.59 -17.75
CA ASN A 383 79.70 3.77 -16.87
C ASN A 383 79.53 5.10 -17.63
N SER A 384 78.64 5.11 -18.64
CA SER A 384 78.35 6.29 -19.46
C SER A 384 76.93 6.82 -19.26
N TYR A 385 76.62 7.96 -19.89
CA TYR A 385 75.34 8.65 -19.81
C TYR A 385 74.98 9.23 -21.19
N TRP A 386 73.72 9.10 -21.60
CA TRP A 386 73.27 9.38 -22.96
C TRP A 386 71.97 10.19 -22.99
N LEU A 387 71.84 11.03 -24.02
CA LEU A 387 70.60 11.72 -24.40
C LEU A 387 69.93 10.91 -25.53
N MET A 388 68.72 10.40 -25.29
CA MET A 388 67.97 9.60 -26.27
C MET A 388 66.58 10.19 -26.55
N ASN A 389 65.95 9.72 -27.64
CA ASN A 389 64.64 10.17 -28.11
C ASN A 389 63.80 8.95 -28.49
N GLY A 390 62.56 8.89 -28.01
CA GLY A 390 61.61 7.84 -28.35
C GLY A 390 60.43 7.76 -27.36
N THR A 391 59.33 7.15 -27.79
CA THR A 391 58.31 6.60 -26.88
C THR A 391 58.89 5.56 -25.92
N SER A 392 59.98 4.92 -26.35
CA SER A 392 60.89 4.09 -25.54
C SER A 392 61.53 4.82 -24.35
N MET A 393 61.66 6.15 -24.38
CA MET A 393 62.15 6.95 -23.24
C MET A 393 61.01 7.51 -22.40
N ALA A 394 59.82 7.69 -22.98
CA ALA A 394 58.60 8.08 -22.25
C ALA A 394 58.02 6.93 -21.39
N THR A 395 58.06 5.70 -21.91
CA THR A 395 57.60 4.47 -21.25
C THR A 395 58.20 4.24 -19.85
N PRO A 396 59.53 4.38 -19.64
CA PRO A 396 60.13 4.23 -18.31
C PRO A 396 59.73 5.33 -17.32
N HIS A 397 59.37 6.55 -17.74
CA HIS A 397 58.82 7.54 -16.81
C HIS A 397 57.50 7.07 -16.20
N VAL A 398 56.56 6.61 -17.04
CA VAL A 398 55.28 6.06 -16.57
C VAL A 398 55.51 4.82 -15.69
N SER A 399 56.50 4.00 -16.04
CA SER A 399 56.88 2.81 -15.24
C SER A 399 57.45 3.17 -13.87
N GLY A 400 58.34 4.16 -13.81
CA GLY A 400 58.91 4.65 -12.56
C GLY A 400 57.90 5.39 -11.68
N LEU A 401 56.96 6.13 -12.28
CA LEU A 401 55.85 6.77 -11.57
C LEU A 401 54.89 5.74 -10.98
N ALA A 402 54.47 4.73 -11.76
CA ALA A 402 53.67 3.61 -11.26
C ALA A 402 54.36 2.89 -10.09
N ALA A 403 55.68 2.70 -10.17
CA ALA A 403 56.45 2.07 -9.10
C ALA A 403 56.59 2.97 -7.86
N LEU A 404 56.60 4.28 -8.02
CA LEU A 404 56.55 5.25 -6.92
C LEU A 404 55.20 5.23 -6.20
N ILE A 405 54.09 5.23 -6.97
CA ILE A 405 52.72 5.12 -6.43
C ILE A 405 52.56 3.77 -5.71
N LYS A 406 53.05 2.66 -6.29
CA LYS A 406 53.04 1.34 -5.64
C LYS A 406 53.89 1.29 -4.36
N SER A 407 54.94 2.12 -4.27
CA SER A 407 55.78 2.23 -3.07
C SER A 407 55.06 2.94 -1.92
N GLU A 408 54.29 3.99 -2.22
CA GLU A 408 53.48 4.73 -1.23
C GLU A 408 52.17 3.98 -0.88
N TYR A 409 51.58 3.31 -1.87
CA TYR A 409 50.34 2.56 -1.73
C TYR A 409 50.52 1.07 -2.07
N PRO A 410 51.25 0.27 -1.25
CA PRO A 410 51.51 -1.15 -1.54
C PRO A 410 50.27 -2.02 -1.74
N SER A 411 49.12 -1.63 -1.19
CA SER A 411 47.85 -2.33 -1.35
C SER A 411 47.15 -2.09 -2.68
N PHE A 412 47.50 -1.06 -3.46
CA PHE A 412 46.82 -0.79 -4.73
C PHE A 412 47.09 -1.88 -5.77
N THR A 413 46.02 -2.22 -6.48
CA THR A 413 46.03 -3.03 -7.70
C THR A 413 46.57 -2.23 -8.90
N SER A 414 46.90 -2.92 -9.99
CA SER A 414 47.31 -2.29 -11.24
C SER A 414 46.28 -1.27 -11.76
N SER A 415 44.98 -1.61 -11.74
CA SER A 415 43.91 -0.73 -12.23
C SER A 415 43.68 0.50 -11.34
N GLU A 416 43.93 0.42 -10.03
CA GLU A 416 43.90 1.60 -9.14
C GLU A 416 45.07 2.55 -9.43
N ILE A 417 46.28 2.02 -9.66
CA ILE A 417 47.45 2.84 -10.02
C ILE A 417 47.28 3.48 -11.40
N GLU A 418 46.78 2.72 -12.37
CA GLU A 418 46.39 3.21 -13.71
C GLU A 418 45.39 4.37 -13.60
N SER A 419 44.34 4.19 -12.79
CA SER A 419 43.33 5.23 -12.53
C SER A 419 43.94 6.48 -11.87
N VAL A 420 44.83 6.33 -10.90
CA VAL A 420 45.53 7.45 -10.25
C VAL A 420 46.43 8.21 -11.24
N ILE A 421 47.13 7.51 -12.15
CA ILE A 421 47.95 8.14 -13.19
C ILE A 421 47.07 8.89 -14.21
N ILE A 422 45.95 8.29 -14.63
CA ILE A 422 45.02 8.87 -15.61
C ILE A 422 44.27 10.09 -15.04
N GLU A 423 43.68 9.99 -13.84
CA GLU A 423 42.86 11.07 -13.26
C GLU A 423 43.67 12.32 -12.89
N ASN A 424 44.99 12.19 -12.76
CA ASN A 424 45.90 13.28 -12.37
C ASN A 424 46.85 13.72 -13.50
N ALA A 425 46.70 13.17 -14.70
CA ALA A 425 47.44 13.64 -15.87
C ALA A 425 47.18 15.14 -16.12
N VAL A 426 48.20 15.86 -16.60
CA VAL A 426 48.02 17.21 -17.14
C VAL A 426 47.36 17.06 -18.50
N ASP A 427 46.08 17.42 -18.58
CA ASP A 427 45.29 17.51 -19.81
C ASP A 427 46.03 18.39 -20.85
N LEU A 428 46.30 17.83 -22.03
CA LEU A 428 47.03 18.46 -23.13
C LEU A 428 46.26 18.28 -24.44
N GLY A 429 46.23 19.33 -25.25
CA GLY A 429 45.59 19.29 -26.57
C GLY A 429 44.10 19.61 -26.50
N THR A 430 43.25 18.58 -26.59
CA THR A 430 41.79 18.71 -26.59
C THR A 430 41.21 18.27 -25.25
N PRO A 431 40.50 19.14 -24.48
CA PRO A 431 40.13 18.84 -23.10
C PRO A 431 39.45 17.49 -22.89
N GLY A 432 39.99 16.72 -21.94
CA GLY A 432 39.70 15.30 -21.72
C GLY A 432 40.59 14.37 -22.56
N PHE A 433 40.06 13.22 -22.96
CA PHE A 433 40.81 12.25 -23.77
C PHE A 433 41.00 12.74 -25.22
N ASP A 434 42.26 12.75 -25.69
CA ASP A 434 42.61 12.99 -27.09
C ASP A 434 43.62 11.97 -27.64
N ILE A 435 43.62 11.77 -28.95
CA ILE A 435 44.38 10.68 -29.59
C ILE A 435 45.91 10.88 -29.57
N TYR A 436 46.41 12.06 -29.19
CA TYR A 436 47.83 12.39 -29.21
C TYR A 436 48.48 12.21 -27.84
N TYR A 437 47.77 12.62 -26.78
CA TYR A 437 48.27 12.59 -25.40
C TYR A 437 47.57 11.54 -24.52
N GLY A 438 46.54 10.86 -25.03
CA GLY A 438 45.67 10.01 -24.23
C GLY A 438 44.83 10.87 -23.28
N TRP A 439 44.91 10.61 -21.98
CA TRP A 439 44.35 11.46 -20.93
C TRP A 439 45.23 12.65 -20.55
N GLY A 440 46.43 12.78 -21.13
CA GLY A 440 47.34 13.90 -20.88
C GLY A 440 48.78 13.47 -20.63
N ARG A 441 49.64 14.38 -20.19
CA ARG A 441 50.98 14.04 -19.71
C ARG A 441 50.93 13.62 -18.25
N ILE A 442 51.61 12.54 -17.89
CA ILE A 442 51.76 12.15 -16.48
C ILE A 442 52.37 13.28 -15.63
N SER A 443 51.98 13.29 -14.35
CA SER A 443 52.34 14.34 -13.40
C SER A 443 52.44 13.78 -12.00
N ALA A 444 53.66 13.62 -11.50
CA ALA A 444 53.87 13.26 -10.10
C ALA A 444 53.39 14.41 -9.19
N LEU A 445 53.58 15.66 -9.62
CA LEU A 445 53.06 16.85 -8.97
C LEU A 445 51.57 16.75 -8.63
N ASN A 446 50.71 16.37 -9.58
CA ASN A 446 49.27 16.30 -9.34
C ASN A 446 48.89 15.12 -8.43
N ILE A 447 49.54 13.98 -8.60
CA ILE A 447 49.27 12.76 -7.82
C ILE A 447 49.63 12.96 -6.35
N PHE A 448 50.76 13.62 -6.07
CA PHE A 448 51.25 13.78 -4.72
C PHE A 448 50.81 15.11 -4.05
N GLU A 449 50.53 16.18 -4.81
CA GLU A 449 49.95 17.44 -4.31
C GLU A 449 48.42 17.54 -4.49
N THR A 450 47.62 16.49 -4.26
CA THR A 450 46.15 16.65 -4.21
C THR A 450 45.51 15.94 -3.01
N PRO A 451 44.50 16.57 -2.38
CA PRO A 451 43.66 15.91 -1.41
C PRO A 451 42.68 14.98 -2.15
N HIS A 452 42.40 13.82 -1.57
CA HIS A 452 41.49 12.86 -2.19
C HIS A 452 40.07 13.43 -2.28
N LYS A 453 39.33 13.02 -3.32
CA LYS A 453 37.91 13.32 -3.49
C LYS A 453 37.13 12.83 -2.26
N PRO A 454 36.26 13.63 -1.62
CA PRO A 454 35.54 13.22 -0.42
C PRO A 454 34.67 11.96 -0.67
N PHE A 455 34.64 11.05 0.30
CA PHE A 455 34.03 9.72 0.15
C PHE A 455 33.18 9.32 1.37
N ASN A 456 32.58 8.12 1.35
CA ASN A 456 31.70 7.58 2.40
C ASN A 456 30.61 8.56 2.91
N PRO A 457 29.77 9.11 2.02
CA PRO A 457 28.72 10.06 2.41
C PRO A 457 27.73 9.46 3.41
N SER A 458 27.39 10.25 4.43
CA SER A 458 26.20 10.03 5.26
C SER A 458 25.41 11.34 5.31
N PRO A 459 24.10 11.38 4.97
CA PRO A 459 23.29 10.27 4.46
C PRO A 459 23.88 9.65 3.18
N SER A 460 23.80 8.33 3.06
CA SER A 460 24.31 7.62 1.89
C SER A 460 23.53 7.99 0.63
N SER A 461 24.16 7.89 -0.54
CA SER A 461 23.50 8.27 -1.79
C SER A 461 22.29 7.37 -2.06
N GLY A 462 21.11 7.98 -2.23
CA GLY A 462 19.82 7.30 -2.33
C GLY A 462 19.09 7.06 -1.00
N ALA A 463 19.64 7.51 0.14
CA ALA A 463 19.00 7.34 1.46
C ALA A 463 17.62 8.00 1.51
N THR A 464 16.64 7.28 2.06
CA THR A 464 15.30 7.78 2.39
C THR A 464 15.17 7.99 3.90
N ARG A 465 14.03 8.54 4.34
CA ARG A 465 13.69 8.73 5.77
C ARG A 465 14.67 9.59 6.55
N VAL A 466 15.27 10.57 5.89
CA VAL A 466 16.23 11.50 6.48
C VAL A 466 15.49 12.63 7.24
N GLY A 467 15.99 13.07 8.39
CA GLY A 467 15.41 14.22 9.10
C GLY A 467 15.51 15.53 8.31
N THR A 468 14.72 16.54 8.68
CA THR A 468 14.74 17.88 8.03
C THR A 468 15.90 18.79 8.43
N ASN A 469 16.78 18.31 9.32
CA ASN A 469 18.02 18.97 9.72
C ASN A 469 19.14 17.91 9.81
N PRO A 470 19.51 17.22 8.71
CA PRO A 470 20.44 16.10 8.80
C PRO A 470 21.88 16.59 8.86
N THR A 471 22.70 15.85 9.62
CA THR A 471 24.15 15.98 9.54
C THR A 471 24.64 15.28 8.27
N LEU A 472 25.02 16.08 7.27
CA LEU A 472 25.84 15.63 6.16
C LEU A 472 27.25 15.36 6.69
N SER A 473 27.90 14.31 6.22
CA SER A 473 29.29 14.01 6.55
C SER A 473 29.97 13.17 5.48
N VAL A 474 31.27 13.35 5.34
CA VAL A 474 32.14 12.64 4.40
C VAL A 474 33.44 12.29 5.11
N ASP A 475 33.99 11.11 4.80
CA ASP A 475 35.37 10.81 5.16
C ASP A 475 36.29 11.54 4.16
N VAL A 476 37.36 12.13 4.67
CA VAL A 476 38.33 12.90 3.89
C VAL A 476 39.74 12.39 4.14
N ARG A 477 40.55 12.37 3.09
CA ARG A 477 41.96 11.99 3.17
C ARG A 477 42.76 12.94 2.29
N ASP A 478 43.85 13.40 2.84
CA ASP A 478 44.92 14.06 2.11
C ASP A 478 46.19 13.18 2.15
N THR A 479 47.04 13.31 1.13
CA THR A 479 48.27 12.54 0.91
C THR A 479 49.39 12.89 1.89
N TYR A 480 49.47 14.15 2.33
CA TYR A 480 50.47 14.67 3.29
C TYR A 480 50.13 14.30 4.73
N GLY A 481 48.84 14.08 4.99
CA GLY A 481 48.29 14.07 6.35
C GLY A 481 47.69 15.41 6.77
N ASP A 482 47.61 16.38 5.85
CA ASP A 482 47.21 17.75 6.18
C ASP A 482 45.71 17.88 6.52
N SER A 483 45.39 19.00 7.17
CA SER A 483 44.02 19.37 7.54
C SER A 483 43.33 20.12 6.41
N MET A 484 42.17 19.62 5.96
CA MET A 484 41.39 20.20 4.88
C MET A 484 40.19 20.99 5.39
N ASP A 485 39.88 22.11 4.74
CA ASP A 485 38.55 22.73 4.81
C ASP A 485 37.59 22.00 3.85
N VAL A 486 36.38 21.70 4.31
CA VAL A 486 35.43 20.84 3.60
C VAL A 486 34.10 21.56 3.40
N TYR A 487 33.85 21.97 2.16
CA TYR A 487 32.70 22.77 1.74
C TYR A 487 31.59 21.84 1.27
N PHE A 488 30.44 21.87 1.92
CA PHE A 488 29.26 21.12 1.51
C PHE A 488 28.35 22.02 0.68
N HIS A 489 27.88 21.55 -0.47
CA HIS A 489 27.08 22.33 -1.42
C HIS A 489 25.75 21.68 -1.79
N ASP A 490 24.73 22.51 -1.98
CA ASP A 490 23.46 22.12 -2.59
C ASP A 490 23.65 22.03 -4.12
N ALA A 491 23.55 20.82 -4.66
CA ALA A 491 23.81 20.57 -6.08
C ALA A 491 22.70 21.11 -7.00
N SER A 492 21.56 21.57 -6.48
CA SER A 492 20.48 22.16 -7.27
C SER A 492 20.74 23.63 -7.67
N ASN A 493 21.58 24.33 -6.91
CA ASN A 493 21.81 25.78 -7.04
C ASN A 493 23.25 26.22 -6.75
N ASN A 494 24.14 25.27 -6.41
CA ASN A 494 25.57 25.46 -6.13
C ASN A 494 25.88 26.28 -4.85
N ASN A 495 24.87 26.63 -4.03
CA ASN A 495 25.09 27.36 -2.78
C ASN A 495 25.82 26.48 -1.75
N ILE A 496 26.65 27.13 -0.92
CA ILE A 496 27.28 26.48 0.24
C ILE A 496 26.21 26.25 1.32
N ILE A 497 26.10 25.00 1.76
CA ILE A 497 25.29 24.57 2.92
C ILE A 497 26.02 24.96 4.22
N GLY A 498 27.32 24.70 4.24
CA GLY A 498 28.25 25.12 5.28
C GLY A 498 29.63 24.52 5.03
N ILE A 499 30.56 24.79 5.94
CA ILE A 499 31.97 24.43 5.83
C ILE A 499 32.41 23.85 7.16
N ASP A 500 33.06 22.70 7.14
CA ASP A 500 33.79 22.15 8.29
C ASP A 500 35.28 22.45 8.09
N TYR A 501 35.97 22.99 9.09
CA TYR A 501 37.28 23.62 8.92
C TYR A 501 38.40 22.82 9.57
N ASN A 502 39.57 22.78 8.93
CA ASN A 502 40.78 22.10 9.40
C ASN A 502 40.59 20.59 9.71
N VAL A 503 39.70 19.90 8.99
CA VAL A 503 39.42 18.47 9.19
C VAL A 503 40.66 17.64 8.83
N PRO A 504 41.28 16.92 9.78
CA PRO A 504 42.54 16.22 9.53
C PRO A 504 42.38 15.09 8.51
N SER A 505 43.44 14.78 7.76
CA SER A 505 43.48 13.60 6.88
C SER A 505 43.14 12.30 7.62
N GLY A 506 42.26 11.49 7.03
CA GLY A 506 41.68 10.31 7.66
C GLY A 506 40.52 10.62 8.63
N GLY A 507 40.20 11.89 8.83
CA GLY A 507 39.07 12.37 9.61
C GLY A 507 37.75 12.35 8.82
N ARG A 508 36.68 12.71 9.53
CA ARG A 508 35.32 12.79 8.98
C ARG A 508 34.78 14.20 9.16
N ALA A 509 34.58 14.91 8.04
CA ALA A 509 33.98 16.23 8.02
C ALA A 509 32.46 16.14 8.22
N SER A 510 31.84 17.14 8.83
CA SER A 510 30.39 17.16 9.05
C SER A 510 29.75 18.55 9.13
N ILE A 511 28.52 18.68 8.63
CA ILE A 511 27.70 19.89 8.74
C ILE A 511 26.21 19.55 8.84
N THR A 512 25.42 20.36 9.54
CA THR A 512 23.96 20.19 9.59
C THR A 512 23.25 21.03 8.53
N TRP A 513 22.51 20.40 7.61
CA TRP A 513 21.71 21.11 6.61
C TRP A 513 20.32 21.42 7.13
N SER A 514 20.17 22.52 7.88
CA SER A 514 18.92 22.85 8.57
C SER A 514 17.77 23.30 7.65
N SER A 515 16.54 23.21 8.17
CA SER A 515 15.31 23.77 7.58
C SER A 515 14.87 23.19 6.24
N LEU A 516 15.10 21.90 6.00
CA LEU A 516 14.65 21.21 4.78
C LEU A 516 13.13 20.96 4.78
N ASN A 517 12.54 20.88 3.59
CA ASN A 517 11.15 20.47 3.41
C ASN A 517 11.03 18.94 3.58
N ASN A 518 9.91 18.47 4.15
CA ASN A 518 9.58 17.04 4.23
C ASN A 518 9.31 16.43 2.83
N GLY A 519 9.46 15.12 2.69
CA GLY A 519 9.17 14.33 1.49
C GLY A 519 9.98 14.74 0.24
N THR A 520 11.05 15.52 0.40
CA THR A 520 11.74 16.23 -0.68
C THR A 520 13.11 15.60 -0.92
N THR A 521 13.45 15.36 -2.20
CA THR A 521 14.77 14.84 -2.58
C THR A 521 15.76 15.99 -2.74
N TYR A 522 16.84 15.95 -1.97
CA TYR A 522 17.95 16.88 -2.02
C TYR A 522 19.17 16.22 -2.66
N ASN A 523 19.95 17.01 -3.38
CA ASN A 523 21.19 16.57 -4.02
C ASN A 523 22.33 17.45 -3.48
N TRP A 524 23.47 16.85 -3.15
CA TRP A 524 24.60 17.54 -2.54
C TRP A 524 25.94 16.94 -2.99
N TYR A 525 27.00 17.71 -2.84
CA TYR A 525 28.38 17.25 -3.01
C TYR A 525 29.27 17.95 -1.98
N ALA A 526 30.50 17.46 -1.81
CA ALA A 526 31.53 18.08 -0.98
C ALA A 526 32.76 18.46 -1.82
N ILE A 527 33.45 19.53 -1.42
CA ILE A 527 34.79 19.90 -1.90
C ILE A 527 35.74 19.90 -0.71
N THR A 528 36.84 19.13 -0.78
CA THR A 528 38.01 19.29 0.10
C THR A 528 38.93 20.37 -0.44
N ASN A 529 39.59 21.10 0.47
CA ASN A 529 40.57 22.14 0.19
C ASN A 529 41.69 22.05 1.25
N ASP A 530 42.91 21.69 0.85
CA ASP A 530 44.09 21.68 1.73
C ASP A 530 44.74 23.07 1.90
N GLY A 531 44.23 24.08 1.17
CA GLY A 531 44.80 25.43 1.07
C GLY A 531 45.77 25.63 -0.10
N VAL A 532 46.02 24.58 -0.89
CA VAL A 532 46.85 24.57 -2.11
C VAL A 532 46.01 24.18 -3.34
N LYS A 533 45.22 23.10 -3.25
CA LYS A 533 44.31 22.61 -4.30
C LYS A 533 42.96 22.16 -3.71
N THR A 534 41.99 21.96 -4.60
CA THR A 534 40.64 21.51 -4.24
C THR A 534 40.25 20.25 -4.98
N SER A 535 39.45 19.40 -4.32
CA SER A 535 39.02 18.10 -4.85
C SER A 535 37.54 17.90 -4.60
N ILE A 536 36.77 17.60 -5.66
CA ILE A 536 35.31 17.56 -5.63
C ILE A 536 34.78 16.13 -5.65
N SER A 537 33.78 15.84 -4.81
CA SER A 537 33.12 14.54 -4.77
C SER A 537 32.18 14.34 -5.96
N THR A 538 31.75 13.09 -6.18
CA THR A 538 30.52 12.84 -6.94
C THR A 538 29.31 13.47 -6.23
N THR A 539 28.29 13.89 -6.98
CA THR A 539 27.00 14.29 -6.41
C THR A 539 26.28 13.08 -5.82
N TRP A 540 25.79 13.24 -4.60
CA TRP A 540 24.95 12.27 -3.89
C TRP A 540 23.55 12.84 -3.66
N SER A 541 22.58 11.98 -3.35
CA SER A 541 21.21 12.39 -3.06
C SER A 541 20.67 11.74 -1.80
N PHE A 542 19.70 12.38 -1.17
CA PHE A 542 18.88 11.78 -0.13
C PHE A 542 17.45 12.36 -0.17
N ARG A 543 16.52 11.71 0.51
CA ARG A 543 15.14 12.17 0.64
C ARG A 543 14.76 12.32 2.11
N THR A 544 14.25 13.49 2.46
CA THR A 544 13.67 13.72 3.79
C THR A 544 12.43 12.84 4.00
N ASN A 545 12.15 12.44 5.25
CA ASN A 545 10.93 11.70 5.59
C ASN A 545 9.70 12.46 5.10
N TYR A 546 8.62 11.76 4.75
CA TYR A 546 7.33 12.43 4.70
C TYR A 546 6.95 12.92 6.11
N ARG A 547 5.92 13.77 6.17
CA ARG A 547 5.32 14.16 7.45
C ARG A 547 3.99 13.42 7.54
N PRO A 548 3.67 12.77 8.68
CA PRO A 548 2.40 12.09 8.85
C PRO A 548 1.23 13.02 8.54
N ASN A 549 0.15 12.47 7.98
CA ASN A 549 -1.04 13.24 7.67
C ASN A 549 -1.66 13.82 8.95
N ILE A 550 -2.37 14.95 8.83
CA ILE A 550 -3.09 15.55 9.96
C ILE A 550 -4.12 14.52 10.46
N PRO A 551 -4.15 14.18 11.77
CA PRO A 551 -5.14 13.23 12.30
C PRO A 551 -6.56 13.72 12.01
N ALA A 552 -7.38 12.82 11.48
CA ALA A 552 -8.69 13.13 10.92
C ALA A 552 -9.79 12.23 11.49
N ASN A 553 -11.05 12.51 11.14
CA ASN A 553 -12.22 11.74 11.55
C ASN A 553 -12.28 11.50 13.07
N PRO A 554 -12.32 12.55 13.90
CA PRO A 554 -12.35 12.41 15.35
C PRO A 554 -13.61 11.67 15.81
N ILE A 555 -13.43 10.77 16.76
CA ILE A 555 -14.51 10.19 17.58
C ILE A 555 -14.13 10.48 19.05
N PRO A 556 -14.99 11.12 19.86
CA PRO A 556 -16.27 11.75 19.49
C PRO A 556 -16.14 12.82 18.41
N SER A 557 -17.18 12.95 17.58
CA SER A 557 -17.25 13.97 16.53
C SER A 557 -17.19 15.39 17.12
N ASN A 558 -16.62 16.34 16.37
CA ASN A 558 -16.44 17.71 16.87
C ASN A 558 -17.78 18.41 17.16
N ASN A 559 -17.94 18.94 18.37
CA ASN A 559 -19.15 19.51 18.96
C ASN A 559 -20.30 18.50 19.21
N LEU A 560 -20.00 17.20 19.31
CA LEU A 560 -20.99 16.20 19.69
C LEU A 560 -21.35 16.31 21.19
N ILE A 561 -22.61 16.06 21.50
CA ILE A 561 -23.23 16.10 22.85
C ILE A 561 -23.78 14.69 23.13
N GLY A 562 -24.07 14.32 24.38
CA GLY A 562 -24.50 12.96 24.73
C GLY A 562 -23.34 11.96 24.87
N ILE A 563 -22.16 12.41 25.30
CA ILE A 563 -20.97 11.56 25.39
C ILE A 563 -20.82 10.91 26.77
N ASN A 564 -20.54 9.61 26.79
CA ASN A 564 -20.26 8.85 28.02
C ASN A 564 -19.11 9.47 28.84
N LEU A 565 -19.18 9.36 30.17
CA LEU A 565 -18.18 9.91 31.11
C LEU A 565 -16.79 9.26 31.00
N ASN A 566 -16.65 8.17 30.25
CA ASN A 566 -15.39 7.50 29.95
C ASN A 566 -15.27 7.21 28.43
N PRO A 567 -15.11 8.24 27.58
CA PRO A 567 -15.14 8.07 26.13
C PRO A 567 -13.81 7.53 25.60
N ILE A 568 -13.90 6.66 24.58
CA ILE A 568 -12.75 6.34 23.74
C ILE A 568 -12.57 7.50 22.75
N LEU A 569 -11.44 8.20 22.86
CA LEU A 569 -10.98 9.12 21.85
C LEU A 569 -10.30 8.33 20.74
N SER A 570 -10.62 8.60 19.47
CA SER A 570 -9.93 7.99 18.34
C SER A 570 -9.87 8.88 17.11
N VAL A 571 -8.89 8.61 16.24
CA VAL A 571 -8.63 9.35 15.00
C VAL A 571 -8.15 8.40 13.90
N SER A 572 -8.55 8.66 12.66
CA SER A 572 -7.90 8.07 11.48
C SER A 572 -6.50 8.66 11.31
N VAL A 573 -5.50 7.80 11.15
CA VAL A 573 -4.08 8.16 11.09
C VAL A 573 -3.37 7.46 9.94
N ALA A 574 -2.48 8.18 9.23
CA ALA A 574 -1.77 7.64 8.08
C ALA A 574 -0.48 8.41 7.77
N ASP A 575 0.54 7.70 7.31
CA ASP A 575 1.74 8.27 6.67
C ASP A 575 1.88 7.80 5.22
N SER A 576 2.54 8.62 4.40
CA SER A 576 2.59 8.51 2.94
C SER A 576 3.72 7.60 2.43
N ASP A 577 4.74 7.32 3.25
CA ASP A 577 5.80 6.34 3.00
C ASP A 577 5.62 5.03 3.78
N GLY A 578 4.66 4.99 4.72
CA GLY A 578 4.20 3.76 5.39
C GLY A 578 4.82 3.47 6.75
N ASP A 579 5.46 4.46 7.37
CA ASP A 579 6.10 4.33 8.68
C ASP A 579 5.14 3.90 9.81
N GLN A 580 5.71 3.29 10.87
CA GLN A 580 5.00 3.06 12.12
C GLN A 580 4.81 4.39 12.86
N ILE A 581 3.60 4.61 13.35
CA ILE A 581 3.19 5.89 13.94
C ILE A 581 2.68 5.72 15.36
N SER A 582 3.03 6.68 16.21
CA SER A 582 2.49 6.84 17.56
C SER A 582 1.59 8.08 17.62
N THR A 583 0.46 7.99 18.32
CA THR A 583 -0.53 9.06 18.42
C THR A 583 -0.86 9.35 19.88
N SER A 584 -0.49 10.53 20.35
CA SER A 584 -0.77 11.03 21.71
C SER A 584 -1.97 11.96 21.71
N PHE A 585 -2.86 11.79 22.68
CA PHE A 585 -4.09 12.58 22.84
C PHE A 585 -3.96 13.50 24.05
N TYR A 586 -4.38 14.75 23.90
CA TYR A 586 -4.20 15.79 24.92
C TYR A 586 -5.51 16.51 25.24
N ASN A 587 -5.70 16.87 26.51
CA ASN A 587 -6.73 17.82 26.93
C ASN A 587 -6.31 19.22 26.47
N ALA A 588 -7.11 19.85 25.61
CA ALA A 588 -6.77 21.15 25.03
C ALA A 588 -6.92 22.33 26.01
N PHE A 589 -7.50 22.10 27.19
CA PHE A 589 -7.65 23.14 28.22
C PHE A 589 -6.36 23.40 29.00
N ASP A 590 -5.57 22.35 29.28
CA ASP A 590 -4.37 22.39 30.13
C ASP A 590 -3.12 21.73 29.50
N ASN A 591 -3.25 21.17 28.30
CA ASN A 591 -2.25 20.36 27.58
C ASN A 591 -1.77 19.12 28.36
N SER A 592 -2.56 18.61 29.31
CA SER A 592 -2.29 17.32 29.95
C SER A 592 -2.45 16.16 28.95
N LEU A 593 -1.57 15.16 29.06
CA LEU A 593 -1.63 13.94 28.26
C LEU A 593 -2.76 13.04 28.79
N ILE A 594 -3.69 12.69 27.91
CA ILE A 594 -4.78 11.73 28.17
C ILE A 594 -4.25 10.30 28.00
N GLY A 595 -3.47 10.06 26.95
CA GLY A 595 -2.82 8.78 26.68
C GLY A 595 -2.12 8.76 25.32
N THR A 596 -1.44 7.64 25.02
CA THR A 596 -0.70 7.45 23.76
C THR A 596 -0.92 6.05 23.19
N ASP A 597 -1.42 5.99 21.96
CA ASP A 597 -1.36 4.80 21.12
C ASP A 597 0.06 4.72 20.50
N SER A 598 0.75 3.60 20.72
CA SER A 598 2.21 3.51 20.57
C SER A 598 2.70 2.43 19.61
N SER A 599 1.84 1.92 18.72
CA SER A 599 2.28 1.08 17.59
C SER A 599 1.28 1.01 16.41
N THR A 600 0.53 2.09 16.15
CA THR A 600 -0.45 2.13 15.05
C THR A 600 0.20 1.95 13.66
N PRO A 601 -0.35 1.09 12.77
CA PRO A 601 0.02 1.07 11.36
C PRO A 601 -0.50 2.30 10.59
N SER A 602 0.19 2.71 9.53
CA SER A 602 -0.34 3.72 8.60
C SER A 602 -1.68 3.24 7.98
N GLY A 603 -2.70 4.09 8.02
CA GLY A 603 -4.06 3.79 7.54
C GLY A 603 -5.00 3.20 8.61
N ALA A 604 -4.53 3.01 9.84
CA ALA A 604 -5.34 2.52 10.95
C ALA A 604 -6.08 3.64 11.70
N ILE A 605 -6.80 3.23 12.76
CA ILE A 605 -7.38 4.14 13.75
C ILE A 605 -6.52 4.03 15.01
N ALA A 606 -6.00 5.15 15.50
CA ALA A 606 -5.36 5.23 16.82
C ALA A 606 -6.42 5.56 17.87
N SER A 607 -6.31 5.01 19.09
CA SER A 607 -7.32 5.26 20.14
C SER A 607 -6.81 5.17 21.58
N VAL A 608 -7.45 5.95 22.48
CA VAL A 608 -7.21 5.92 23.93
C VAL A 608 -8.51 6.12 24.70
N LEU A 609 -8.57 5.64 25.94
CA LEU A 609 -9.68 5.90 26.86
C LEU A 609 -9.40 7.17 27.68
N TRP A 610 -10.30 8.16 27.63
CA TRP A 610 -10.38 9.21 28.66
C TRP A 610 -11.35 8.74 29.74
N SER A 611 -11.10 9.01 31.02
CA SER A 611 -11.92 8.51 32.13
C SER A 611 -12.10 9.53 33.24
N GLY A 612 -13.18 9.38 34.00
CA GLY A 612 -13.48 10.24 35.15
C GLY A 612 -13.94 11.65 34.77
N LEU A 613 -14.63 11.81 33.64
CA LEU A 613 -15.21 13.09 33.22
C LEU A 613 -16.46 13.43 34.03
N SER A 614 -16.71 14.72 34.23
CA SER A 614 -17.93 15.25 34.85
C SER A 614 -19.11 15.20 33.88
N GLU A 615 -20.32 15.04 34.40
CA GLU A 615 -21.58 15.14 33.63
C GLU A 615 -21.81 16.55 33.05
N GLY A 616 -22.56 16.65 31.95
CA GLY A 616 -23.00 17.91 31.33
C GLY A 616 -21.88 18.92 30.97
N THR A 617 -20.65 18.45 30.84
CA THR A 617 -19.44 19.28 30.82
C THR A 617 -18.78 19.25 29.44
N GLN A 618 -18.46 20.42 28.88
CA GLN A 618 -17.73 20.48 27.62
C GLN A 618 -16.23 20.27 27.84
N TYR A 619 -15.70 19.26 27.16
CA TYR A 619 -14.27 18.95 27.06
C TYR A 619 -13.74 19.33 25.68
N GLN A 620 -12.43 19.59 25.61
CA GLN A 620 -11.72 19.93 24.39
C GLN A 620 -10.45 19.09 24.30
N TRP A 621 -10.12 18.58 23.12
CA TRP A 621 -8.98 17.68 22.92
C TRP A 621 -8.35 17.85 21.54
N TYR A 622 -7.10 17.39 21.40
CA TYR A 622 -6.41 17.25 20.13
C TYR A 622 -5.51 16.02 20.11
N ALA A 623 -5.15 15.56 18.92
CA ALA A 623 -4.23 14.44 18.70
C ALA A 623 -2.92 14.93 18.06
N VAL A 624 -1.80 14.36 18.51
CA VAL A 624 -0.45 14.54 17.95
C VAL A 624 0.04 13.20 17.45
N ILE A 625 0.24 13.09 16.14
CA ILE A 625 0.82 11.94 15.46
C ILE A 625 2.32 12.13 15.27
N SER A 626 3.11 11.06 15.34
CA SER A 626 4.55 11.06 15.09
C SER A 626 5.03 9.75 14.46
N ASP A 627 5.95 9.87 13.49
CA ASP A 627 6.74 8.79 12.87
C ASP A 627 8.08 8.53 13.63
N GLY A 628 8.37 9.31 14.68
CA GLY A 628 9.64 9.33 15.43
C GLY A 628 10.69 10.33 14.94
N LEU A 629 10.50 10.97 13.77
CA LEU A 629 11.38 11.98 13.15
C LEU A 629 10.70 13.35 13.05
N THR A 630 9.38 13.36 12.86
CA THR A 630 8.50 14.50 12.66
C THR A 630 7.21 14.30 13.46
N THR A 631 6.42 15.35 13.61
CA THR A 631 5.09 15.28 14.24
C THR A 631 4.08 16.08 13.43
N ASN A 632 2.80 15.72 13.53
CA ASN A 632 1.68 16.53 13.06
C ASN A 632 0.59 16.64 14.13
N VAL A 633 -0.21 17.70 14.09
CA VAL A 633 -1.18 18.05 15.14
C VAL A 633 -2.54 18.28 14.50
N SER A 634 -3.59 17.71 15.09
CA SER A 634 -4.97 17.93 14.64
C SER A 634 -5.47 19.33 14.95
N PRO A 635 -6.60 19.76 14.36
CA PRO A 635 -7.43 20.79 14.96
C PRO A 635 -7.85 20.39 16.38
N THR A 636 -8.12 21.38 17.24
CA THR A 636 -8.84 21.13 18.49
C THR A 636 -10.28 20.72 18.17
N TRP A 637 -10.75 19.67 18.82
CA TRP A 637 -12.14 19.22 18.77
C TRP A 637 -12.79 19.31 20.15
N THR A 638 -14.09 19.51 20.17
CA THR A 638 -14.89 19.61 21.39
C THR A 638 -15.88 18.46 21.47
N PHE A 639 -16.28 18.09 22.68
CA PHE A 639 -17.50 17.34 22.93
C PHE A 639 -18.08 17.71 24.29
N THR A 640 -19.36 17.46 24.50
CA THR A 640 -20.01 17.64 25.80
C THR A 640 -20.44 16.27 26.32
N THR A 641 -20.06 15.95 27.56
CA THR A 641 -20.55 14.75 28.24
C THR A 641 -22.06 14.81 28.48
N ASN A 642 -22.69 13.65 28.55
CA ASN A 642 -24.15 13.50 28.68
C ASN A 642 -24.69 14.32 29.87
N PHE A 643 -25.84 14.95 29.71
CA PHE A 643 -26.58 15.53 30.84
C PHE A 643 -27.41 14.43 31.52
N PRO A 644 -27.58 14.43 32.85
CA PRO A 644 -28.49 13.49 33.49
C PRO A 644 -29.94 13.89 33.13
N PRO A 645 -30.84 12.93 32.83
CA PRO A 645 -32.24 13.23 32.51
C PRO A 645 -32.90 14.05 33.62
N ASN A 646 -33.83 14.95 33.28
CA ASN A 646 -34.52 15.75 34.30
C ASN A 646 -35.31 14.83 35.24
N THR A 647 -35.29 15.14 36.54
CA THR A 647 -35.99 14.35 37.57
C THR A 647 -37.47 14.16 37.19
N PRO A 648 -37.94 12.91 37.01
CA PRO A 648 -39.32 12.65 36.57
C PRO A 648 -40.36 13.26 37.51
N PHE A 649 -41.43 13.80 36.93
CA PHE A 649 -42.42 14.63 37.62
C PHE A 649 -43.87 14.30 37.20
N ASN A 650 -44.84 15.04 37.73
CA ASN A 650 -46.28 14.83 37.49
C ASN A 650 -46.77 13.37 37.66
N PRO A 651 -46.51 12.71 38.81
CA PRO A 651 -46.96 11.34 39.03
C PRO A 651 -48.48 11.20 38.96
N ILE A 652 -48.94 10.17 38.25
CA ILE A 652 -50.29 9.61 38.31
C ILE A 652 -50.15 8.14 38.71
N PRO A 653 -50.87 7.62 39.73
CA PRO A 653 -51.65 8.34 40.71
C PRO A 653 -50.84 9.43 41.43
N ARG A 654 -51.48 10.56 41.74
CA ARG A 654 -50.82 11.65 42.48
C ARG A 654 -50.48 11.18 43.89
N ASN A 655 -49.38 11.69 44.44
CA ASN A 655 -48.93 11.31 45.78
C ASN A 655 -50.05 11.52 46.83
N PHE A 656 -50.28 10.51 47.67
CA PHE A 656 -51.32 10.39 48.69
C PHE A 656 -52.77 10.26 48.17
N THR A 657 -52.99 9.89 46.89
CA THR A 657 -54.35 9.65 46.37
C THR A 657 -54.92 8.32 46.89
N THR A 658 -56.22 8.31 47.22
CA THR A 658 -57.00 7.13 47.64
C THR A 658 -58.06 6.80 46.59
N ARG A 659 -58.64 5.58 46.64
CA ARG A 659 -59.62 5.07 45.64
C ARG A 659 -59.02 4.98 44.23
N ILE A 660 -57.84 4.37 44.18
CA ILE A 660 -57.16 4.00 42.94
C ILE A 660 -57.49 2.53 42.64
N SER A 661 -57.68 2.14 41.38
CA SER A 661 -57.90 0.73 41.00
C SER A 661 -56.86 -0.21 41.61
N THR A 662 -57.25 -1.46 41.85
CA THR A 662 -56.33 -2.58 42.14
C THR A 662 -55.36 -2.92 40.99
N ASN A 663 -55.56 -2.35 39.80
CA ASN A 663 -54.70 -2.49 38.63
C ASN A 663 -54.39 -1.13 37.98
N PRO A 664 -53.67 -0.21 38.64
CA PRO A 664 -53.51 1.15 38.15
C PRO A 664 -52.39 1.29 37.13
N THR A 665 -52.63 2.10 36.10
CA THR A 665 -51.56 2.66 35.26
C THR A 665 -50.82 3.73 36.06
N LEU A 666 -49.53 3.49 36.30
CA LEU A 666 -48.60 4.50 36.79
C LEU A 666 -48.10 5.33 35.61
N THR A 667 -48.02 6.66 35.75
CA THR A 667 -47.44 7.54 34.73
C THR A 667 -46.59 8.65 35.34
N VAL A 668 -45.59 9.11 34.60
CA VAL A 668 -44.73 10.27 34.95
C VAL A 668 -44.37 11.05 33.68
N ASP A 669 -44.25 12.37 33.78
CA ASP A 669 -43.65 13.17 32.72
C ASP A 669 -42.12 13.11 32.83
N VAL A 670 -41.46 12.84 31.70
CA VAL A 670 -40.00 12.73 31.59
C VAL A 670 -39.46 13.64 30.50
N SER A 671 -38.25 14.16 30.69
CA SER A 671 -37.57 14.99 29.69
C SER A 671 -36.07 14.99 29.90
N ASP A 672 -35.34 15.15 28.82
CA ASP A 672 -33.89 15.20 28.78
C ASP A 672 -33.42 16.21 27.73
N PHE A 673 -32.19 16.70 27.87
CA PHE A 673 -31.62 17.77 27.05
C PHE A 673 -30.88 17.27 25.80
N ASP A 674 -30.20 16.12 25.88
CA ASP A 674 -29.40 15.58 24.78
C ASP A 674 -29.82 14.19 24.26
N SER A 675 -30.60 13.39 24.99
CA SER A 675 -31.33 12.26 24.41
C SER A 675 -32.71 12.63 23.87
N ASN A 676 -33.10 11.97 22.77
CA ASN A 676 -34.46 12.00 22.24
C ASN A 676 -35.38 10.99 22.92
N PHE A 677 -34.83 9.97 23.58
CA PHE A 677 -35.55 8.81 24.11
C PHE A 677 -35.01 8.39 25.48
N LEU A 678 -35.92 7.95 26.36
CA LEU A 678 -35.62 7.51 27.71
C LEU A 678 -36.28 6.15 27.99
N ASP A 679 -35.56 5.27 28.68
CA ASP A 679 -36.11 4.08 29.31
C ASP A 679 -36.48 4.44 30.76
N VAL A 680 -37.74 4.24 31.13
CA VAL A 680 -38.32 4.70 32.40
C VAL A 680 -38.82 3.51 33.20
N SER A 681 -38.03 3.13 34.21
CA SER A 681 -38.27 1.97 35.07
C SER A 681 -39.01 2.38 36.34
N PHE A 682 -40.14 1.72 36.63
CA PHE A 682 -40.99 2.00 37.79
C PHE A 682 -40.77 0.94 38.87
N TYR A 683 -40.65 1.36 40.13
CA TYR A 683 -40.27 0.49 41.25
C TYR A 683 -41.24 0.60 42.44
N ASP A 684 -41.54 -0.52 43.09
CA ASP A 684 -42.12 -0.57 44.43
C ASP A 684 -41.03 -0.24 45.45
N SER A 685 -41.19 0.89 46.14
CA SER A 685 -40.19 1.40 47.08
C SER A 685 -40.17 0.66 48.42
N SER A 686 -41.08 -0.30 48.64
CA SER A 686 -41.13 -1.10 49.87
C SER A 686 -40.16 -2.28 49.86
N GLY A 687 -39.74 -2.73 48.66
CA GLY A 687 -38.80 -3.84 48.48
C GLY A 687 -37.72 -3.61 47.42
N ASP A 688 -37.69 -2.43 46.78
CA ASP A 688 -36.82 -2.12 45.62
C ASP A 688 -37.08 -3.08 44.43
N ILE A 689 -38.36 -3.32 44.15
CA ILE A 689 -38.83 -4.30 43.17
C ILE A 689 -39.26 -3.58 41.90
N LEU A 690 -38.63 -3.89 40.77
CA LEU A 690 -39.07 -3.42 39.46
C LEU A 690 -40.51 -3.88 39.18
N ILE A 691 -41.40 -2.93 38.94
CA ILE A 691 -42.79 -3.15 38.53
C ILE A 691 -42.81 -3.47 37.03
N ASN A 692 -42.29 -2.54 36.22
CA ASN A 692 -42.08 -2.67 34.79
C ASN A 692 -41.21 -1.49 34.27
N THR A 693 -40.77 -1.55 33.01
CA THR A 693 -40.07 -0.47 32.32
C THR A 693 -40.83 -0.06 31.07
N ASP A 694 -41.09 1.24 30.90
CA ASP A 694 -41.54 1.82 29.64
C ASP A 694 -40.30 2.20 28.82
N HIS A 695 -40.17 1.65 27.61
CA HIS A 695 -38.94 1.73 26.82
C HIS A 695 -39.07 2.71 25.66
N SER A 696 -38.00 3.46 25.37
CA SER A 696 -37.95 4.44 24.27
C SER A 696 -39.06 5.50 24.32
N VAL A 697 -39.34 6.02 25.52
CA VAL A 697 -40.27 7.14 25.75
C VAL A 697 -39.63 8.43 25.20
N LEU A 698 -40.32 9.18 24.33
CA LEU A 698 -39.75 10.44 23.82
C LEU A 698 -39.51 11.45 24.95
N SER A 699 -38.37 12.14 24.90
CA SER A 699 -38.09 13.29 25.75
C SER A 699 -39.20 14.36 25.63
N GLY A 700 -39.75 14.78 26.78
CA GLY A 700 -40.90 15.69 26.85
C GLY A 700 -42.27 15.02 26.82
N SER A 701 -42.32 13.68 26.88
CA SER A 701 -43.56 12.88 26.91
C SER A 701 -43.81 12.25 28.27
N THR A 702 -45.01 11.68 28.43
CA THR A 702 -45.41 10.91 29.61
C THR A 702 -45.07 9.42 29.42
N ALA A 703 -44.28 8.84 30.32
CA ALA A 703 -44.06 7.40 30.41
C ALA A 703 -45.22 6.72 31.17
N SER A 704 -45.55 5.47 30.84
CA SER A 704 -46.66 4.74 31.47
C SER A 704 -46.43 3.23 31.60
N VAL A 705 -46.79 2.66 32.76
CA VAL A 705 -46.80 1.19 32.98
C VAL A 705 -48.03 0.76 33.78
N LEU A 706 -48.51 -0.46 33.56
CA LEU A 706 -49.56 -1.06 34.38
C LEU A 706 -48.95 -1.77 35.59
N TRP A 707 -49.33 -1.39 36.80
CA TRP A 707 -49.17 -2.22 38.00
C TRP A 707 -50.45 -3.03 38.19
N SER A 708 -50.37 -4.34 38.44
CA SER A 708 -51.56 -5.22 38.51
C SER A 708 -51.51 -6.17 39.71
N GLY A 709 -52.69 -6.65 40.12
CA GLY A 709 -52.85 -7.60 41.23
C GLY A 709 -52.63 -7.00 42.62
N LEU A 710 -52.86 -5.70 42.82
CA LEU A 710 -52.70 -5.06 44.12
C LEU A 710 -53.79 -5.53 45.09
N SER A 711 -53.41 -5.81 46.35
CA SER A 711 -54.36 -6.09 47.42
C SER A 711 -55.27 -4.88 47.69
N GLU A 712 -56.57 -5.13 47.89
CA GLU A 712 -57.61 -4.14 48.22
C GLU A 712 -57.22 -3.24 49.42
N GLY A 713 -57.67 -1.99 49.41
CA GLY A 713 -57.57 -1.06 50.55
C GLY A 713 -56.16 -0.74 51.08
N THR A 714 -55.11 -1.06 50.32
CA THR A 714 -53.71 -1.09 50.77
C THR A 714 -52.93 0.08 50.21
N THR A 715 -52.06 0.70 51.01
CA THR A 715 -51.21 1.83 50.59
C THR A 715 -49.89 1.33 50.00
N TYR A 716 -49.64 1.66 48.73
CA TYR A 716 -48.41 1.35 48.01
C TYR A 716 -47.53 2.59 47.90
N ASN A 717 -46.21 2.38 47.83
CA ASN A 717 -45.22 3.43 47.65
C ASN A 717 -44.35 3.08 46.43
N TRP A 718 -44.13 4.03 45.54
CA TRP A 718 -43.45 3.82 44.27
C TRP A 718 -42.55 4.99 43.90
N TYR A 719 -41.59 4.74 43.02
CA TYR A 719 -40.75 5.76 42.41
C TYR A 719 -40.34 5.32 40.99
N VAL A 720 -39.63 6.19 40.26
CA VAL A 720 -39.12 5.87 38.92
C VAL A 720 -37.63 6.20 38.78
N VAL A 721 -36.97 5.50 37.86
CA VAL A 721 -35.65 5.81 37.33
C VAL A 721 -35.78 6.02 35.83
N ALA A 722 -35.48 7.22 35.34
CA ALA A 722 -35.38 7.51 33.92
C ALA A 722 -33.91 7.45 33.48
N SER A 723 -33.61 6.79 32.36
CA SER A 723 -32.26 6.67 31.82
C SER A 723 -32.24 6.86 30.30
N ASP A 724 -31.18 7.51 29.82
CA ASP A 724 -30.83 7.66 28.40
C ASP A 724 -29.98 6.49 27.86
N GLY A 725 -29.63 5.50 28.71
CA GLY A 725 -28.74 4.39 28.41
C GLY A 725 -27.24 4.64 28.72
N ILE A 726 -26.88 5.85 29.16
CA ILE A 726 -25.54 6.27 29.59
C ILE A 726 -25.54 6.62 31.08
N ILE A 727 -26.51 7.41 31.55
CA ILE A 727 -26.73 7.80 32.94
C ILE A 727 -28.23 7.78 33.29
N SER A 728 -28.58 8.03 34.55
CA SER A 728 -29.95 7.83 35.05
C SER A 728 -30.32 8.72 36.24
N THR A 729 -31.53 9.26 36.24
CA THR A 729 -32.05 10.11 37.31
C THR A 729 -33.23 9.43 38.02
N THR A 730 -33.17 9.40 39.35
CA THR A 730 -34.21 8.81 40.22
C THR A 730 -35.18 9.88 40.70
N SER A 731 -36.49 9.60 40.73
CA SER A 731 -37.51 10.48 41.26
C SER A 731 -37.60 10.47 42.80
N PRO A 732 -38.29 11.45 43.42
CA PRO A 732 -38.85 11.26 44.76
C PRO A 732 -39.83 10.08 44.78
N SER A 733 -40.00 9.46 45.95
CA SER A 733 -41.04 8.45 46.17
C SER A 733 -42.42 9.09 46.34
N TRP A 734 -43.44 8.42 45.80
CA TRP A 734 -44.85 8.80 45.88
C TRP A 734 -45.68 7.60 46.38
N SER A 735 -46.92 7.86 46.77
CA SER A 735 -47.81 6.86 47.37
C SER A 735 -49.24 6.97 46.87
N PHE A 736 -49.99 5.87 46.93
CA PHE A 736 -51.43 5.85 46.73
C PHE A 736 -52.07 4.68 47.52
N THR A 737 -53.40 4.68 47.68
CA THR A 737 -54.14 3.58 48.32
C THR A 737 -55.18 3.00 47.37
N SER A 738 -55.17 1.68 47.20
CA SER A 738 -56.09 0.93 46.33
C SER A 738 -57.55 0.97 46.84
N ASN A 739 -58.50 0.73 45.93
CA ASN A 739 -59.93 0.63 46.22
C ASN A 739 -60.27 -0.73 46.86
N TYR A 740 -61.55 -0.95 47.14
CA TYR A 740 -62.11 -2.28 47.38
C TYR A 740 -62.83 -2.72 46.10
N ALA A 741 -62.83 -4.01 45.80
CA ALA A 741 -63.43 -4.53 44.57
C ALA A 741 -64.89 -4.97 44.79
N PRO A 742 -65.79 -4.76 43.80
CA PRO A 742 -67.19 -5.17 43.89
C PRO A 742 -67.34 -6.69 43.99
N ARG A 743 -68.38 -7.15 44.69
CA ARG A 743 -68.57 -8.57 45.05
C ARG A 743 -69.86 -9.14 44.47
N ILE A 744 -69.83 -10.43 44.14
CA ILE A 744 -70.91 -11.16 43.47
C ILE A 744 -71.45 -12.25 44.42
N GLY A 745 -72.77 -12.42 44.46
CA GLY A 745 -73.43 -13.49 45.20
C GLY A 745 -73.19 -14.87 44.60
N GLN A 746 -73.39 -15.92 45.41
CA GLN A 746 -73.11 -17.32 45.01
C GLN A 746 -74.29 -18.04 44.34
N TYR A 747 -75.46 -17.42 44.23
CA TYR A 747 -76.72 -18.07 43.82
C TYR A 747 -77.43 -17.28 42.72
N PRO A 748 -77.32 -17.70 41.44
CA PRO A 748 -78.07 -17.13 40.32
C PRO A 748 -79.53 -17.63 40.25
N SER A 749 -80.36 -16.99 39.42
CA SER A 749 -81.75 -17.42 39.17
C SER A 749 -81.88 -18.81 38.51
N ILE A 750 -80.91 -19.18 37.68
CA ILE A 750 -80.83 -20.49 37.00
C ILE A 750 -79.57 -21.19 37.48
N LEU A 751 -79.78 -22.32 38.16
CA LEU A 751 -78.68 -23.13 38.71
C LEU A 751 -77.99 -23.93 37.60
N ASN A 752 -76.69 -24.21 37.79
CA ASN A 752 -75.88 -24.93 36.82
C ASN A 752 -76.46 -26.32 36.50
N GLY A 753 -76.61 -26.63 35.21
CA GLY A 753 -77.14 -27.90 34.71
C GLY A 753 -78.68 -27.99 34.64
N THR A 754 -79.41 -26.86 34.69
CA THR A 754 -80.89 -26.90 34.63
C THR A 754 -81.39 -27.20 33.20
N THR A 755 -82.26 -28.20 33.04
CA THR A 755 -82.81 -28.67 31.75
C THR A 755 -84.28 -28.29 31.52
N LYS A 756 -84.78 -28.46 30.29
CA LYS A 756 -86.15 -28.13 29.82
C LYS A 756 -86.54 -26.65 30.07
N ILE A 757 -85.58 -25.74 29.87
CA ILE A 757 -85.80 -24.28 29.91
C ILE A 757 -86.52 -23.80 28.63
N GLY A 758 -87.48 -22.88 28.77
CA GLY A 758 -88.16 -22.23 27.64
C GLY A 758 -87.30 -21.14 26.97
N LEU A 759 -87.70 -20.67 25.79
CA LEU A 759 -86.85 -19.82 24.93
C LEU A 759 -86.61 -18.37 25.39
N ASN A 760 -87.20 -17.93 26.52
CA ASN A 760 -87.08 -16.56 27.05
C ASN A 760 -86.90 -16.54 28.59
N PRO A 761 -85.81 -17.08 29.16
CA PRO A 761 -85.56 -17.08 30.60
C PRO A 761 -85.12 -15.72 31.14
N VAL A 762 -85.33 -15.52 32.44
CA VAL A 762 -84.81 -14.36 33.20
C VAL A 762 -83.58 -14.79 34.00
N LEU A 763 -82.44 -14.18 33.70
CA LEU A 763 -81.18 -14.31 34.42
C LEU A 763 -81.15 -13.25 35.54
N SER A 764 -80.75 -13.60 36.76
CA SER A 764 -80.51 -12.62 37.82
C SER A 764 -79.47 -13.09 38.84
N ILE A 765 -78.84 -12.13 39.52
CA ILE A 765 -77.76 -12.34 40.49
C ILE A 765 -77.69 -11.19 41.50
N ASN A 766 -77.28 -11.48 42.74
CA ASN A 766 -77.06 -10.45 43.78
C ASN A 766 -75.64 -9.87 43.70
N VAL A 767 -75.49 -8.57 43.96
CA VAL A 767 -74.20 -7.85 43.90
C VAL A 767 -74.06 -6.87 45.07
N SER A 768 -72.82 -6.60 45.51
CA SER A 768 -72.55 -5.70 46.63
C SER A 768 -71.12 -5.13 46.61
N ASP A 769 -70.99 -3.84 46.88
CA ASP A 769 -69.71 -3.20 47.22
C ASP A 769 -69.55 -2.98 48.73
N TYR A 770 -68.29 -2.91 49.17
CA TYR A 770 -67.89 -2.70 50.56
C TYR A 770 -67.73 -1.22 50.94
N ASP A 771 -67.41 -0.35 49.97
CA ASP A 771 -67.34 1.10 50.22
C ASP A 771 -68.67 1.84 49.92
N GLY A 772 -69.53 1.22 49.10
CA GLY A 772 -70.92 1.62 48.88
C GLY A 772 -71.23 2.24 47.51
N ASP A 773 -70.31 2.21 46.55
CA ASP A 773 -70.54 2.71 45.19
C ASP A 773 -71.67 1.99 44.43
N SER A 774 -72.16 2.66 43.38
CA SER A 774 -73.21 2.16 42.48
C SER A 774 -72.64 1.22 41.42
N LEU A 775 -73.21 0.02 41.30
CA LEU A 775 -72.68 -1.04 40.46
C LEU A 775 -73.37 -1.11 39.09
N ASN A 776 -72.62 -1.52 38.07
CA ASN A 776 -73.13 -1.89 36.76
C ASN A 776 -72.85 -3.38 36.53
N VAL A 777 -73.87 -4.13 36.10
CA VAL A 777 -73.82 -5.59 35.94
C VAL A 777 -74.10 -5.96 34.48
N SER A 778 -73.06 -6.39 33.79
CA SER A 778 -73.12 -6.82 32.38
C SER A 778 -73.25 -8.35 32.32
N PHE A 779 -74.29 -8.85 31.65
CA PHE A 779 -74.57 -10.27 31.47
C PHE A 779 -74.07 -10.75 30.09
N TYR A 780 -73.33 -11.86 30.06
CA TYR A 780 -72.69 -12.37 28.85
C TYR A 780 -73.03 -13.84 28.59
N ASN A 781 -73.10 -14.20 27.30
CA ASN A 781 -73.12 -15.60 26.84
C ASN A 781 -71.68 -16.14 26.83
N ALA A 782 -71.37 -17.13 27.66
CA ALA A 782 -70.00 -17.62 27.86
C ALA A 782 -69.48 -18.51 26.71
N PHE A 783 -70.32 -18.82 25.71
CA PHE A 783 -69.87 -19.54 24.51
C PHE A 783 -69.16 -18.66 23.47
N ASN A 784 -69.33 -17.33 23.55
CA ASN A 784 -68.84 -16.40 22.53
C ASN A 784 -68.61 -14.96 23.04
N ASP A 785 -68.63 -14.77 24.36
CA ASP A 785 -68.56 -13.49 25.08
C ASP A 785 -69.51 -12.39 24.55
N SER A 786 -70.61 -12.78 23.90
CA SER A 786 -71.58 -11.79 23.40
C SER A 786 -72.46 -11.29 24.53
N LEU A 787 -72.52 -9.96 24.68
CA LEU A 787 -73.35 -9.26 25.66
C LEU A 787 -74.84 -9.59 25.46
N ILE A 788 -75.48 -10.10 26.51
CA ILE A 788 -76.93 -10.35 26.59
C ILE A 788 -77.66 -9.04 26.98
N GLY A 789 -77.08 -8.28 27.90
CA GLY A 789 -77.57 -6.96 28.33
C GLY A 789 -76.79 -6.42 29.53
N ILE A 790 -77.07 -5.19 29.94
CA ILE A 790 -76.46 -4.53 31.11
C ILE A 790 -77.59 -3.99 31.99
N ASP A 791 -77.45 -4.18 33.30
CA ASP A 791 -78.30 -3.59 34.34
C ASP A 791 -77.46 -2.58 35.13
N THR A 792 -77.89 -1.33 35.21
CA THR A 792 -77.04 -0.18 35.61
C THR A 792 -77.55 0.56 36.83
N GLU A 793 -76.67 1.28 37.53
CA GLU A 793 -76.98 2.05 38.76
C GLU A 793 -77.51 1.17 39.93
N ILE A 794 -77.04 -0.08 40.00
CA ILE A 794 -77.44 -1.07 41.00
C ILE A 794 -76.80 -0.75 42.35
N ALA A 795 -77.61 -0.35 43.33
CA ALA A 795 -77.14 -0.07 44.68
C ALA A 795 -76.57 -1.32 45.37
N SER A 796 -75.44 -1.19 46.08
CA SER A 796 -74.81 -2.29 46.82
C SER A 796 -75.80 -3.08 47.70
N GLY A 797 -75.80 -4.42 47.53
CA GLY A 797 -76.70 -5.35 48.22
C GLY A 797 -77.95 -5.75 47.44
N SER A 798 -78.12 -5.24 46.22
CA SER A 798 -79.32 -5.46 45.38
C SER A 798 -79.15 -6.65 44.41
N THR A 799 -80.25 -7.00 43.72
CA THR A 799 -80.29 -8.00 42.64
C THR A 799 -80.33 -7.30 41.29
N ALA A 800 -79.46 -7.68 40.36
CA ALA A 800 -79.50 -7.28 38.95
C ALA A 800 -80.15 -8.38 38.09
N SER A 801 -80.80 -8.04 36.98
CA SER A 801 -81.53 -9.01 36.13
C SER A 801 -81.69 -8.64 34.65
N ILE A 802 -81.77 -9.64 33.77
CA ILE A 802 -82.02 -9.47 32.33
C ILE A 802 -82.81 -10.67 31.74
N THR A 803 -83.51 -10.50 30.61
CA THR A 803 -84.22 -11.59 29.90
C THR A 803 -83.49 -11.96 28.60
N TRP A 804 -83.21 -13.24 28.39
CA TRP A 804 -82.47 -13.72 27.22
C TRP A 804 -83.41 -14.25 26.12
N ASN A 805 -83.71 -13.43 25.12
CA ASN A 805 -84.79 -13.70 24.13
C ASN A 805 -84.31 -14.31 22.79
N THR A 806 -83.10 -14.87 22.71
CA THR A 806 -82.47 -15.31 21.45
C THR A 806 -82.14 -16.81 21.41
N LEU A 807 -82.78 -17.60 22.29
CA LEU A 807 -82.51 -19.02 22.44
C LEU A 807 -83.13 -19.87 21.34
N LYS A 808 -82.54 -21.04 21.10
CA LYS A 808 -83.02 -22.12 20.23
C LYS A 808 -83.42 -23.33 21.08
N LEU A 809 -84.25 -24.22 20.52
CA LEU A 809 -84.60 -25.51 21.11
C LEU A 809 -83.41 -26.49 21.10
N GLY A 810 -83.44 -27.49 21.97
CA GLY A 810 -82.44 -28.56 22.12
C GLY A 810 -81.03 -28.10 22.49
N THR A 811 -80.84 -26.82 22.78
CA THR A 811 -79.54 -26.14 22.78
C THR A 811 -79.10 -25.84 24.21
N GLU A 812 -77.83 -26.10 24.48
CA GLU A 812 -77.17 -25.78 25.74
C GLU A 812 -76.62 -24.35 25.69
N TYR A 813 -76.76 -23.63 26.80
CA TYR A 813 -76.42 -22.21 26.94
C TYR A 813 -75.68 -21.99 28.25
N CYS A 814 -74.61 -21.22 28.21
CA CYS A 814 -73.83 -20.86 29.38
C CYS A 814 -73.71 -19.34 29.49
N TRP A 815 -73.68 -18.80 30.71
CA TRP A 815 -73.65 -17.37 30.97
C TRP A 815 -72.84 -17.01 32.20
N TYR A 816 -72.34 -15.77 32.24
CA TYR A 816 -71.65 -15.18 33.38
C TYR A 816 -72.00 -13.69 33.48
N VAL A 817 -71.56 -13.04 34.55
CA VAL A 817 -71.65 -11.57 34.72
C VAL A 817 -70.30 -10.93 34.99
N ILE A 818 -70.15 -9.67 34.58
CA ILE A 818 -69.11 -8.75 35.06
C ILE A 818 -69.81 -7.64 35.87
N VAL A 819 -69.28 -7.35 37.05
CA VAL A 819 -69.77 -6.32 37.96
C VAL A 819 -68.68 -5.26 38.13
N SER A 820 -69.00 -3.98 37.96
CA SER A 820 -68.03 -2.87 38.12
C SER A 820 -68.66 -1.68 38.85
N ASP A 821 -67.87 -1.06 39.72
CA ASP A 821 -68.08 0.24 40.40
C ASP A 821 -67.67 1.44 39.52
N GLY A 822 -66.89 1.20 38.46
CA GLY A 822 -66.27 2.21 37.59
C GLY A 822 -64.78 2.46 37.85
N LEU A 823 -64.17 1.77 38.84
CA LEU A 823 -62.74 1.81 39.14
C LEU A 823 -62.08 0.43 39.01
N ASP A 824 -62.76 -0.61 39.50
CA ASP A 824 -62.37 -2.02 39.41
C ASP A 824 -63.53 -2.86 38.82
N SER A 825 -63.32 -4.16 38.63
CA SER A 825 -64.39 -5.06 38.22
C SER A 825 -64.14 -6.50 38.64
N THR A 826 -65.22 -7.24 38.87
CA THR A 826 -65.20 -8.65 39.27
C THR A 826 -66.08 -9.46 38.31
N THR A 827 -65.59 -10.62 37.89
CA THR A 827 -66.29 -11.55 36.99
C THR A 827 -66.81 -12.75 37.78
N SER A 828 -68.01 -13.24 37.45
CA SER A 828 -68.58 -14.43 38.10
C SER A 828 -67.97 -15.74 37.58
N LEU A 829 -68.31 -16.84 38.23
CA LEU A 829 -68.26 -18.16 37.60
C LEU A 829 -69.31 -18.24 36.48
N THR A 830 -69.07 -19.14 35.53
CA THR A 830 -70.03 -19.49 34.47
C THR A 830 -71.13 -20.42 35.01
N TRP A 831 -72.35 -20.26 34.50
CA TRP A 831 -73.51 -21.09 34.79
C TRP A 831 -74.19 -21.61 33.52
N GLU A 832 -74.58 -22.88 33.50
CA GLU A 832 -75.04 -23.64 32.32
C GLU A 832 -76.50 -24.07 32.44
N PHE A 833 -77.25 -24.09 31.34
CA PHE A 833 -78.62 -24.62 31.26
C PHE A 833 -78.97 -25.08 29.83
N LYS A 834 -80.06 -25.85 29.67
CA LYS A 834 -80.46 -26.43 28.38
C LYS A 834 -81.95 -26.31 28.08
N THR A 835 -82.29 -25.99 26.83
CA THR A 835 -83.68 -25.84 26.35
C THR A 835 -84.32 -27.17 25.93
N ASN A 836 -85.66 -27.22 25.88
CA ASN A 836 -86.43 -28.41 25.45
C ASN A 836 -86.18 -28.73 23.96
N TYR A 837 -86.33 -30.00 23.56
CA TYR A 837 -86.30 -30.40 22.15
C TYR A 837 -87.66 -30.20 21.47
N ALA A 838 -87.81 -30.74 20.26
CA ALA A 838 -89.02 -30.83 19.46
C ALA A 838 -89.00 -32.15 18.67
N PRO A 839 -90.16 -32.74 18.30
CA PRO A 839 -90.25 -34.00 17.59
C PRO A 839 -89.37 -34.07 16.33
N ASP A 840 -88.77 -35.24 16.09
CA ASP A 840 -87.91 -35.46 14.92
C ASP A 840 -88.68 -35.31 13.60
N LEU A 841 -87.94 -34.97 12.54
CA LEU A 841 -88.46 -35.06 11.18
C LEU A 841 -88.74 -36.53 10.83
N PRO A 842 -89.95 -36.87 10.36
CA PRO A 842 -90.29 -38.25 10.00
C PRO A 842 -89.39 -38.71 8.86
N ASN A 843 -88.64 -39.78 9.14
CA ASN A 843 -87.39 -40.11 8.44
C ASN A 843 -87.53 -41.17 7.34
N ILE A 844 -88.67 -41.87 7.31
CA ILE A 844 -89.05 -42.84 6.28
C ILE A 844 -90.49 -42.52 5.87
N SER A 845 -90.76 -42.52 4.56
CA SER A 845 -92.11 -42.39 4.01
C SER A 845 -92.39 -43.47 2.96
N LEU A 846 -93.60 -44.02 2.99
CA LEU A 846 -94.12 -44.89 1.94
C LEU A 846 -95.40 -44.26 1.36
N PRO A 847 -95.54 -44.16 0.02
CA PRO A 847 -94.50 -44.34 -0.99
C PRO A 847 -93.39 -43.27 -0.86
N PHE A 848 -92.15 -43.62 -1.20
CA PHE A 848 -91.00 -42.72 -1.07
C PHE A 848 -91.10 -41.51 -2.01
N ASN A 849 -90.39 -40.43 -1.68
CA ASN A 849 -90.42 -39.19 -2.47
C ASN A 849 -89.86 -39.35 -3.90
N ASN A 850 -90.56 -38.77 -4.87
CA ASN A 850 -90.29 -38.85 -6.30
C ASN A 850 -90.16 -40.32 -6.79
N THR A 851 -90.86 -41.27 -6.15
CA THR A 851 -90.88 -42.66 -6.63
C THR A 851 -91.62 -42.70 -7.96
N ASN A 852 -91.08 -43.44 -8.91
CA ASN A 852 -91.68 -43.61 -10.23
C ASN A 852 -92.28 -45.02 -10.30
N ASP A 853 -93.40 -45.19 -11.00
CA ASP A 853 -94.24 -46.40 -11.01
C ASP A 853 -94.86 -46.77 -9.64
N VAL A 854 -95.71 -45.89 -9.08
CA VAL A 854 -96.47 -46.12 -7.83
C VAL A 854 -97.93 -46.52 -8.13
N ASN A 855 -98.50 -47.38 -7.27
CA ASN A 855 -99.85 -47.93 -7.40
C ASN A 855 -100.97 -46.90 -7.07
N LEU A 856 -102.17 -47.09 -7.65
CA LEU A 856 -103.30 -46.14 -7.64
C LEU A 856 -104.07 -46.04 -6.31
N ILE A 857 -103.77 -46.90 -5.33
CA ILE A 857 -104.34 -46.86 -3.97
C ILE A 857 -103.20 -47.13 -2.96
N PRO A 858 -102.37 -46.13 -2.63
CA PRO A 858 -101.27 -46.29 -1.68
C PRO A 858 -101.75 -46.26 -0.23
N ILE A 859 -101.03 -46.99 0.62
CA ILE A 859 -100.97 -46.71 2.06
C ILE A 859 -99.89 -45.65 2.24
N LEU A 860 -100.22 -44.59 2.98
CA LEU A 860 -99.29 -43.58 3.44
C LEU A 860 -98.80 -43.99 4.84
N SER A 861 -97.50 -43.96 5.09
CA SER A 861 -96.94 -44.31 6.40
C SER A 861 -95.64 -43.58 6.67
N VAL A 862 -95.41 -43.24 7.95
CA VAL A 862 -94.17 -42.65 8.43
C VAL A 862 -93.75 -43.23 9.78
N ASN A 863 -92.45 -43.34 10.01
CA ASN A 863 -91.92 -43.52 11.37
C ASN A 863 -91.76 -42.15 12.03
N ILE A 864 -92.09 -42.06 13.32
CA ILE A 864 -91.91 -40.85 14.12
C ILE A 864 -91.05 -41.11 15.36
N SER A 865 -90.30 -40.10 15.79
CA SER A 865 -89.51 -40.15 17.02
C SER A 865 -89.43 -38.77 17.66
N ASP A 866 -89.03 -38.75 18.94
CA ASP A 866 -88.72 -37.53 19.68
C ASP A 866 -87.44 -37.76 20.50
N PHE A 867 -86.70 -36.69 20.78
CA PHE A 867 -85.40 -36.78 21.46
C PHE A 867 -85.53 -36.83 22.99
N ASP A 868 -86.56 -36.22 23.58
CA ASP A 868 -86.79 -36.19 25.04
C ASP A 868 -88.07 -36.91 25.50
N ASP A 869 -88.50 -37.94 24.76
CA ASP A 869 -89.52 -38.96 25.09
C ASP A 869 -90.95 -38.44 25.36
N ASP A 870 -91.32 -37.27 24.83
CA ASP A 870 -92.67 -36.73 24.91
C ASP A 870 -93.66 -37.45 23.93
N ILE A 871 -94.98 -37.33 24.16
CA ILE A 871 -96.03 -38.11 23.46
C ILE A 871 -96.58 -37.36 22.25
N MET A 872 -96.65 -38.02 21.09
CA MET A 872 -96.90 -37.39 19.79
C MET A 872 -98.29 -37.69 19.18
N ASN A 873 -98.68 -36.85 18.20
CA ASN A 873 -99.84 -37.07 17.32
C ASN A 873 -99.47 -36.70 15.88
N ALA A 874 -99.95 -37.43 14.87
CA ALA A 874 -99.53 -37.29 13.46
C ALA A 874 -100.71 -37.07 12.49
N SER A 875 -100.69 -36.00 11.70
CA SER A 875 -101.77 -35.59 10.78
C SER A 875 -101.31 -35.56 9.32
N PHE A 876 -101.98 -36.30 8.43
CA PHE A 876 -101.60 -36.51 7.02
C PHE A 876 -102.45 -35.69 6.05
N TYR A 877 -101.84 -35.14 4.99
CA TYR A 877 -102.47 -34.20 4.06
C TYR A 877 -102.08 -34.46 2.59
N ASP A 878 -103.01 -34.20 1.67
CA ASP A 878 -102.69 -34.00 0.24
C ASP A 878 -102.01 -32.63 0.09
N ALA A 879 -100.76 -32.63 -0.35
CA ALA A 879 -99.95 -31.41 -0.48
C ALA A 879 -100.39 -30.52 -1.66
N THR A 880 -101.24 -31.04 -2.55
CA THR A 880 -101.76 -30.35 -3.74
C THR A 880 -102.96 -29.48 -3.41
N SER A 881 -103.78 -29.90 -2.44
CA SER A 881 -105.02 -29.24 -2.03
C SER A 881 -105.01 -28.73 -0.58
N ASP A 882 -103.99 -29.10 0.21
CA ASP A 882 -103.87 -28.88 1.66
C ASP A 882 -105.01 -29.54 2.48
N ILE A 883 -105.71 -30.52 1.89
CA ILE A 883 -106.82 -31.25 2.51
C ILE A 883 -106.28 -32.40 3.36
N LEU A 884 -106.81 -32.51 4.58
CA LEU A 884 -106.53 -33.59 5.52
C LEU A 884 -107.02 -34.94 4.98
N ILE A 885 -106.11 -35.91 4.90
CA ILE A 885 -106.38 -37.33 4.55
C ILE A 885 -106.80 -38.10 5.82
N GLY A 886 -106.13 -37.86 6.96
CA GLY A 886 -106.46 -38.48 8.24
C GLY A 886 -105.49 -38.09 9.37
N ILE A 887 -105.79 -38.51 10.59
CA ILE A 887 -104.98 -38.25 11.79
C ILE A 887 -104.84 -39.54 12.61
N ASP A 888 -103.65 -39.76 13.14
CA ASP A 888 -103.25 -40.83 14.03
C ASP A 888 -102.78 -40.22 15.38
N TYR A 889 -103.12 -40.84 16.52
CA TYR A 889 -103.19 -40.16 17.83
C TYR A 889 -102.57 -40.96 18.99
N ASN A 890 -101.90 -40.25 19.92
CA ASN A 890 -101.22 -40.79 21.11
C ASN A 890 -100.13 -41.82 20.77
N ILE A 891 -99.30 -41.47 19.80
CA ILE A 891 -98.23 -42.30 19.25
C ILE A 891 -96.99 -42.14 20.13
N LEU A 892 -96.34 -43.25 20.48
CA LEU A 892 -95.14 -43.24 21.31
C LEU A 892 -93.87 -43.03 20.47
N ASN A 893 -92.78 -42.67 21.14
CA ASN A 893 -91.46 -42.52 20.51
C ASN A 893 -91.03 -43.81 19.80
N GLY A 894 -90.74 -43.72 18.49
CA GLY A 894 -90.28 -44.82 17.65
C GLY A 894 -91.38 -45.65 16.98
N GLU A 895 -92.66 -45.30 17.12
CA GLU A 895 -93.77 -45.98 16.45
C GLU A 895 -94.05 -45.46 15.02
N THR A 896 -94.83 -46.22 14.24
CA THR A 896 -95.19 -45.90 12.85
C THR A 896 -96.63 -45.40 12.75
N ALA A 897 -96.82 -44.16 12.29
CA ALA A 897 -98.14 -43.60 11.97
C ALA A 897 -98.56 -44.00 10.55
N SER A 898 -99.86 -44.28 10.30
CA SER A 898 -100.31 -44.72 8.97
C SER A 898 -101.76 -44.40 8.60
N ILE A 899 -102.01 -44.18 7.30
CA ILE A 899 -103.35 -43.90 6.74
C ILE A 899 -103.47 -44.42 5.29
N LEU A 900 -104.70 -44.60 4.78
CA LEU A 900 -104.97 -45.03 3.39
C LEU A 900 -105.38 -43.83 2.52
N TRP A 901 -104.86 -43.75 1.28
CA TRP A 901 -105.30 -42.75 0.29
C TRP A 901 -106.01 -43.42 -0.91
N PRO A 902 -107.35 -43.30 -1.04
CA PRO A 902 -108.10 -43.81 -2.19
C PRO A 902 -108.08 -42.89 -3.42
N ASP A 903 -108.46 -43.47 -4.57
CA ASP A 903 -108.93 -42.80 -5.79
C ASP A 903 -107.93 -41.95 -6.61
N LEU A 904 -106.70 -42.45 -6.84
CA LEU A 904 -105.67 -41.76 -7.65
C LEU A 904 -105.76 -42.01 -9.18
N HIS A 905 -104.90 -41.33 -9.95
CA HIS A 905 -104.87 -41.35 -11.44
C HIS A 905 -103.50 -41.72 -12.02
N GLU A 906 -103.49 -42.41 -13.16
CA GLU A 906 -102.29 -42.87 -13.89
C GLU A 906 -101.52 -41.73 -14.57
N GLY A 907 -100.18 -41.83 -14.62
CA GLY A 907 -99.28 -40.89 -15.31
C GLY A 907 -99.17 -39.48 -14.70
N ALA A 908 -99.99 -39.18 -13.69
CA ALA A 908 -99.98 -37.93 -12.95
C ALA A 908 -98.87 -37.88 -11.87
N ASN A 909 -98.58 -36.68 -11.38
CA ASN A 909 -97.86 -36.50 -10.12
C ASN A 909 -98.90 -36.41 -9.00
N HIS A 910 -98.73 -37.17 -7.93
CA HIS A 910 -99.48 -36.99 -6.67
C HIS A 910 -98.50 -36.55 -5.57
N SER A 911 -98.97 -35.80 -4.56
CA SER A 911 -98.10 -35.20 -3.54
C SER A 911 -98.76 -35.17 -2.15
N TRP A 912 -98.02 -35.50 -1.09
CA TRP A 912 -98.55 -35.53 0.30
C TRP A 912 -97.52 -35.09 1.34
N TYR A 913 -97.96 -34.79 2.56
CA TYR A 913 -97.09 -34.54 3.73
C TYR A 913 -97.78 -34.97 5.04
N VAL A 914 -97.03 -34.93 6.16
CA VAL A 914 -97.53 -35.18 7.53
C VAL A 914 -97.04 -34.09 8.51
N VAL A 915 -97.75 -33.89 9.63
CA VAL A 915 -97.36 -32.97 10.73
C VAL A 915 -97.43 -33.71 12.06
N ILE A 916 -96.41 -33.52 12.91
CA ILE A 916 -96.23 -34.16 14.22
C ILE A 916 -96.16 -33.08 15.31
N THR A 917 -96.72 -33.33 16.50
CA THR A 917 -96.64 -32.40 17.66
C THR A 917 -96.69 -33.12 19.01
N ASP A 918 -95.95 -32.58 19.97
CA ASP A 918 -95.81 -32.94 21.41
C ASP A 918 -96.76 -32.14 22.34
N GLY A 919 -97.31 -31.01 21.86
CA GLY A 919 -98.08 -30.02 22.64
C GLY A 919 -97.32 -28.77 23.10
N ILE A 920 -96.00 -28.68 22.91
CA ILE A 920 -95.13 -27.52 23.19
C ILE A 920 -94.56 -26.92 21.88
N SER A 921 -94.30 -27.78 20.91
CA SER A 921 -93.67 -27.56 19.62
C SER A 921 -94.38 -28.38 18.51
N PHE A 922 -93.89 -28.32 17.27
CA PHE A 922 -94.36 -29.18 16.18
C PHE A 922 -93.35 -29.26 15.04
N THR A 923 -93.41 -30.36 14.28
CA THR A 923 -92.56 -30.64 13.12
C THR A 923 -93.42 -31.06 11.92
N LYS A 924 -93.25 -30.39 10.77
CA LYS A 924 -93.92 -30.73 9.50
C LYS A 924 -92.93 -31.43 8.56
N SER A 925 -93.35 -32.53 7.95
CA SER A 925 -92.52 -33.26 6.99
C SER A 925 -92.28 -32.45 5.69
N PRO A 926 -91.27 -32.83 4.89
CA PRO A 926 -91.23 -32.45 3.49
C PRO A 926 -92.50 -32.93 2.76
N THR A 927 -92.85 -32.25 1.67
CA THR A 927 -93.78 -32.79 0.68
C THR A 927 -93.11 -33.94 -0.09
N TRP A 928 -93.79 -35.07 -0.17
CA TRP A 928 -93.37 -36.26 -0.90
C TRP A 928 -94.25 -36.50 -2.12
N THR A 929 -93.65 -36.72 -3.29
CA THR A 929 -94.34 -36.91 -4.59
C THR A 929 -94.11 -38.30 -5.19
N PHE A 930 -94.77 -38.65 -6.31
CA PHE A 930 -94.43 -39.82 -7.13
C PHE A 930 -94.72 -39.65 -8.65
N ARG A 931 -93.75 -39.93 -9.58
CA ARG A 931 -93.81 -39.69 -11.06
C ARG A 931 -92.74 -40.31 -12.05
N THR A 932 -91.67 -39.59 -12.56
CA THR A 932 -90.64 -39.99 -13.64
C THR A 932 -89.30 -39.12 -13.79
N PHE A 933 -88.21 -39.61 -14.48
CA PHE A 933 -86.71 -39.24 -14.55
C PHE A 933 -86.18 -38.22 -15.68
N SER A 934 -84.88 -37.88 -16.08
CA SER A 934 -83.38 -38.08 -15.80
C SER A 934 -82.38 -37.19 -16.68
N ASP A 935 -81.02 -37.00 -16.44
CA ASP A 935 -80.02 -36.14 -17.26
C ASP A 935 -78.42 -36.44 -17.22
N THR A 936 -77.45 -35.53 -17.62
CA THR A 936 -76.06 -35.77 -18.27
C THR A 936 -74.70 -34.90 -17.96
N PRO A 937 -73.43 -35.19 -18.50
CA PRO A 937 -71.99 -34.77 -18.06
C PRO A 937 -71.07 -33.62 -18.73
N VAL A 938 -69.80 -33.30 -18.23
CA VAL A 938 -68.78 -32.23 -18.72
C VAL A 938 -67.19 -32.32 -18.40
N TRP A 939 -66.35 -31.27 -18.69
CA TRP A 939 -64.87 -31.05 -18.42
C TRP A 939 -64.60 -29.98 -17.29
N GLU A 940 -63.40 -29.90 -16.66
CA GLU A 940 -63.03 -28.84 -15.66
C GLU A 940 -62.36 -27.56 -16.21
N ASN A 941 -61.22 -27.66 -16.91
CA ASN A 941 -60.36 -26.51 -17.27
C ASN A 941 -59.96 -26.54 -18.76
N ALA A 942 -59.73 -25.35 -19.35
CA ALA A 942 -59.27 -25.23 -20.73
C ALA A 942 -57.77 -25.51 -20.87
N LEU A 943 -57.40 -26.39 -21.80
CA LEU A 943 -56.02 -26.87 -21.98
C LEU A 943 -55.22 -26.02 -22.98
N THR A 944 -53.90 -25.95 -22.80
CA THR A 944 -53.01 -25.04 -23.54
C THR A 944 -51.75 -25.72 -24.08
N ASN A 945 -51.15 -25.13 -25.11
CA ASN A 945 -49.95 -25.63 -25.78
C ASN A 945 -48.70 -25.49 -24.89
N GLN A 946 -47.75 -26.43 -25.04
CA GLN A 946 -46.50 -26.50 -24.27
C GLN A 946 -45.28 -26.42 -25.19
N VAL A 947 -44.14 -25.96 -24.65
CA VAL A 947 -42.84 -25.88 -25.35
C VAL A 947 -41.77 -26.56 -24.50
N VAL A 948 -40.90 -27.36 -25.12
CA VAL A 948 -39.92 -28.25 -24.46
C VAL A 948 -38.56 -28.17 -25.18
N GLU A 949 -37.48 -28.20 -24.40
CA GLU A 949 -36.11 -28.26 -24.91
C GLU A 949 -35.72 -29.69 -25.31
N PHE A 950 -35.05 -29.85 -26.44
CA PHE A 950 -34.64 -31.15 -26.97
C PHE A 950 -33.66 -31.86 -26.03
N GLY A 951 -33.82 -33.18 -25.88
CA GLY A 951 -33.02 -33.98 -24.95
C GLY A 951 -33.43 -33.88 -23.47
N TYR A 952 -34.50 -33.15 -23.13
CA TYR A 952 -35.08 -33.10 -21.78
C TYR A 952 -36.42 -33.86 -21.68
N SER A 953 -36.86 -34.13 -20.44
CA SER A 953 -38.12 -34.82 -20.12
C SER A 953 -39.28 -33.84 -19.86
N PHE A 954 -40.51 -34.27 -20.13
CA PHE A 954 -41.73 -33.45 -20.13
C PHE A 954 -42.86 -34.11 -19.31
N SER A 955 -43.62 -33.30 -18.54
CA SER A 955 -44.89 -33.69 -17.91
C SER A 955 -45.87 -32.51 -17.81
N PHE A 956 -47.19 -32.79 -17.81
CA PHE A 956 -48.32 -31.83 -17.82
C PHE A 956 -49.63 -32.50 -17.32
N GLN A 957 -50.62 -31.77 -16.77
CA GLN A 957 -51.78 -32.34 -16.02
C GLN A 957 -53.17 -31.84 -16.52
N VAL A 958 -54.21 -32.70 -16.52
CA VAL A 958 -55.60 -32.41 -16.97
C VAL A 958 -56.72 -33.05 -16.11
N ASN A 959 -57.93 -32.46 -16.02
CA ASN A 959 -59.03 -32.94 -15.15
C ASN A 959 -60.46 -32.78 -15.78
N ALA A 960 -61.46 -33.59 -15.35
CA ALA A 960 -62.88 -33.57 -15.81
C ALA A 960 -63.89 -34.01 -14.72
N THR A 961 -65.22 -33.82 -14.92
CA THR A 961 -66.27 -34.14 -13.91
C THR A 961 -67.63 -34.62 -14.48
N ASP A 962 -68.31 -35.49 -13.72
CA ASP A 962 -69.70 -35.92 -13.95
C ASP A 962 -70.42 -36.32 -12.64
N TYR A 963 -71.76 -36.34 -12.64
CA TYR A 963 -72.62 -36.83 -11.55
C TYR A 963 -72.52 -38.35 -11.29
N SER A 964 -72.27 -39.16 -12.33
CA SER A 964 -71.95 -40.58 -12.20
C SER A 964 -70.44 -40.86 -12.07
N GLY A 965 -69.62 -39.81 -12.17
CA GLY A 965 -68.16 -39.83 -12.04
C GLY A 965 -67.44 -39.99 -13.39
N ILE A 966 -66.12 -39.75 -13.39
CA ILE A 966 -65.26 -40.04 -14.54
C ILE A 966 -64.63 -41.41 -14.36
N ASN A 967 -64.77 -42.25 -15.38
CA ASN A 967 -64.31 -43.64 -15.45
C ASN A 967 -62.87 -43.73 -15.96
N ASN A 968 -62.51 -42.97 -17.00
CA ASN A 968 -61.12 -42.86 -17.48
C ASN A 968 -60.83 -41.56 -18.24
N PHE A 969 -59.53 -41.35 -18.48
CA PHE A 969 -58.99 -40.40 -19.46
C PHE A 969 -58.27 -41.13 -20.60
N TRP A 970 -58.20 -40.52 -21.78
CA TRP A 970 -57.59 -41.09 -22.98
C TRP A 970 -56.84 -40.02 -23.81
N ILE A 971 -55.77 -40.42 -24.51
CA ILE A 971 -55.06 -39.57 -25.48
C ILE A 971 -54.83 -40.29 -26.82
N ASN A 972 -54.70 -39.53 -27.91
CA ASN A 972 -54.55 -40.10 -29.26
C ASN A 972 -53.11 -40.56 -29.60
N ASN A 973 -52.05 -39.87 -29.14
CA ASN A 973 -50.64 -40.20 -29.43
C ASN A 973 -49.97 -40.90 -28.25
N THR A 974 -50.39 -42.14 -27.98
CA THR A 974 -49.83 -42.99 -26.92
C THR A 974 -48.44 -43.56 -27.24
N ALA A 975 -47.90 -43.30 -28.44
CA ALA A 975 -46.57 -43.77 -28.83
C ALA A 975 -45.47 -42.91 -28.18
N GLN A 976 -45.61 -41.58 -28.26
CA GLN A 976 -44.62 -40.63 -27.73
C GLN A 976 -44.97 -40.13 -26.33
N PHE A 977 -46.27 -40.07 -26.00
CA PHE A 977 -46.78 -39.60 -24.72
C PHE A 977 -47.57 -40.70 -24.00
N PHE A 978 -47.76 -40.55 -22.69
CA PHE A 978 -48.59 -41.43 -21.87
C PHE A 978 -49.40 -40.59 -20.90
N ILE A 979 -50.70 -40.89 -20.76
CA ILE A 979 -51.57 -40.31 -19.73
C ILE A 979 -51.86 -41.37 -18.66
N ASN A 980 -51.74 -41.01 -17.38
CA ASN A 980 -52.15 -41.87 -16.28
C ASN A 980 -53.66 -41.74 -15.97
N SER A 981 -54.19 -42.60 -15.10
CA SER A 981 -55.61 -42.59 -14.68
C SER A 981 -56.08 -41.28 -14.04
N ASN A 982 -55.14 -40.46 -13.59
CA ASN A 982 -55.39 -39.22 -12.85
C ASN A 982 -55.18 -37.97 -13.73
N GLY A 983 -54.87 -38.14 -15.02
CA GLY A 983 -54.72 -37.05 -15.98
C GLY A 983 -53.30 -36.47 -16.15
N GLU A 984 -52.26 -37.09 -15.60
CA GLU A 984 -50.88 -36.64 -15.85
C GLU A 984 -50.35 -37.23 -17.17
N ILE A 985 -49.95 -36.35 -18.08
CA ILE A 985 -49.40 -36.61 -19.42
C ILE A 985 -47.87 -36.42 -19.37
N SER A 986 -47.10 -37.46 -19.67
CA SER A 986 -45.63 -37.42 -19.72
C SER A 986 -45.08 -38.05 -21.01
N ASN A 987 -43.78 -37.90 -21.29
CA ASN A 987 -43.15 -38.48 -22.49
C ASN A 987 -42.54 -39.88 -22.23
N ASN A 988 -42.79 -40.83 -23.14
CA ASN A 988 -42.29 -42.22 -23.01
C ASN A 988 -40.80 -42.38 -23.30
N SER A 989 -40.24 -41.47 -24.11
CA SER A 989 -38.82 -41.41 -24.49
C SER A 989 -38.48 -39.97 -24.90
N PHE A 990 -37.20 -39.65 -25.12
CA PHE A 990 -36.82 -38.38 -25.76
C PHE A 990 -37.62 -38.17 -27.04
N ILE A 991 -38.21 -36.97 -27.18
CA ILE A 991 -39.06 -36.60 -28.30
C ILE A 991 -38.18 -35.90 -29.34
N THR A 992 -38.34 -36.27 -30.61
CA THR A 992 -37.68 -35.61 -31.75
C THR A 992 -38.15 -34.16 -31.92
N LEU A 993 -37.28 -33.29 -32.46
CA LEU A 993 -37.63 -31.90 -32.81
C LEU A 993 -38.89 -31.82 -33.67
N GLY A 994 -39.78 -30.86 -33.39
CA GLY A 994 -41.03 -30.63 -34.13
C GLY A 994 -42.24 -30.31 -33.25
N GLU A 995 -43.39 -30.07 -33.89
CA GLU A 995 -44.68 -29.90 -33.20
C GLU A 995 -45.52 -31.18 -33.23
N TYR A 996 -46.23 -31.46 -32.14
CA TYR A 996 -47.10 -32.62 -31.97
C TYR A 996 -48.49 -32.20 -31.50
N ASP A 997 -49.52 -32.47 -32.30
CA ASP A 997 -50.92 -32.27 -31.90
C ASP A 997 -51.41 -33.47 -31.07
N LEU A 998 -51.93 -33.21 -29.87
CA LEU A 998 -52.36 -34.22 -28.90
C LEU A 998 -53.85 -34.01 -28.53
N GLU A 999 -54.70 -34.97 -28.90
CA GLU A 999 -56.11 -35.03 -28.48
C GLU A 999 -56.24 -35.78 -27.15
N ILE A 1000 -57.14 -35.30 -26.29
CA ILE A 1000 -57.34 -35.72 -24.91
C ILE A 1000 -58.86 -35.87 -24.66
N ARG A 1001 -59.30 -36.88 -23.92
CA ARG A 1001 -60.73 -37.17 -23.60
C ARG A 1001 -60.96 -37.62 -22.16
N ALA A 1002 -62.19 -37.46 -21.67
CA ALA A 1002 -62.69 -38.03 -20.41
C ALA A 1002 -64.08 -38.66 -20.60
N ILE A 1003 -64.36 -39.80 -19.95
CA ILE A 1003 -65.52 -40.68 -20.20
C ILE A 1003 -66.19 -41.10 -18.87
N ASP A 1004 -67.52 -41.20 -18.82
CA ASP A 1004 -68.31 -41.68 -17.67
C ASP A 1004 -68.51 -43.23 -17.64
N PRO A 1005 -69.15 -43.81 -16.60
CA PRO A 1005 -69.50 -45.24 -16.53
C PRO A 1005 -70.60 -45.71 -17.51
N PHE A 1006 -71.21 -44.82 -18.28
CA PHE A 1006 -72.31 -45.08 -19.22
C PHE A 1006 -71.95 -44.73 -20.68
N ASP A 1007 -70.65 -44.61 -20.97
CA ASP A 1007 -70.02 -44.30 -22.28
C ASP A 1007 -70.31 -42.89 -22.86
N ASN A 1008 -70.75 -41.93 -22.05
CA ASN A 1008 -70.81 -40.51 -22.43
C ASN A 1008 -69.45 -39.81 -22.19
N TYR A 1009 -69.06 -38.83 -23.02
CA TYR A 1009 -67.70 -38.28 -22.97
C TYR A 1009 -67.53 -36.83 -23.48
N CYS A 1010 -66.39 -36.23 -23.14
CA CYS A 1010 -65.93 -34.92 -23.61
C CYS A 1010 -64.46 -34.97 -24.15
N SER A 1011 -64.03 -33.98 -24.95
CA SER A 1011 -62.75 -34.01 -25.70
C SER A 1011 -62.09 -32.62 -25.90
N ALA A 1012 -60.75 -32.57 -26.03
CA ALA A 1012 -59.95 -31.35 -26.31
C ALA A 1012 -58.64 -31.67 -27.07
N VAL A 1013 -57.93 -30.67 -27.62
CA VAL A 1013 -56.64 -30.82 -28.37
C VAL A 1013 -55.64 -29.72 -28.01
N ILE A 1014 -54.35 -30.05 -27.86
CA ILE A 1014 -53.24 -29.11 -27.63
C ILE A 1014 -52.01 -29.42 -28.51
N LYS A 1015 -51.07 -28.47 -28.64
CA LYS A 1015 -49.73 -28.69 -29.23
C LYS A 1015 -48.63 -28.86 -28.18
N ILE A 1016 -47.72 -29.79 -28.41
CA ILE A 1016 -46.41 -29.88 -27.76
C ILE A 1016 -45.33 -29.51 -28.79
N ILE A 1017 -44.51 -28.50 -28.52
CA ILE A 1017 -43.45 -28.01 -29.41
C ILE A 1017 -42.09 -28.39 -28.82
N VAL A 1018 -41.29 -29.16 -29.55
CA VAL A 1018 -39.93 -29.56 -29.14
C VAL A 1018 -38.91 -28.85 -30.02
N GLN A 1019 -38.05 -28.04 -29.40
CA GLN A 1019 -37.06 -27.19 -30.06
C GLN A 1019 -35.67 -27.35 -29.42
N ASP A 1020 -34.63 -26.92 -30.11
CA ASP A 1020 -33.24 -26.96 -29.64
C ASP A 1020 -32.62 -25.56 -29.81
N THR A 1021 -32.17 -25.00 -28.68
CA THR A 1021 -31.70 -23.63 -28.51
C THR A 1021 -30.30 -23.57 -27.88
N ILE A 1022 -29.66 -24.74 -27.71
CA ILE A 1022 -28.34 -24.87 -27.09
C ILE A 1022 -27.27 -24.80 -28.19
N ASN A 1023 -26.14 -24.12 -27.92
CA ASN A 1023 -25.02 -24.09 -28.87
C ASN A 1023 -24.15 -25.34 -28.72
N PRO A 1024 -23.54 -25.87 -29.80
CA PRO A 1024 -22.62 -26.99 -29.75
C PRO A 1024 -21.37 -26.70 -28.91
N THR A 1025 -20.65 -27.76 -28.54
CA THR A 1025 -19.43 -27.67 -27.73
C THR A 1025 -18.25 -28.37 -28.39
N TRP A 1026 -17.06 -27.77 -28.35
CA TRP A 1026 -15.85 -28.39 -28.90
C TRP A 1026 -15.34 -29.51 -27.98
N ILE A 1027 -15.08 -30.69 -28.56
CA ILE A 1027 -14.47 -31.85 -27.90
C ILE A 1027 -12.94 -31.71 -27.88
N TYR A 1028 -12.34 -31.26 -28.99
CA TYR A 1028 -10.89 -31.21 -29.19
C TYR A 1028 -10.44 -29.87 -29.81
N TYR A 1029 -9.40 -29.25 -29.24
CA TYR A 1029 -8.87 -27.95 -29.66
C TYR A 1029 -7.40 -28.05 -30.15
N PRO A 1030 -7.13 -28.02 -31.47
CA PRO A 1030 -5.78 -27.80 -32.00
C PRO A 1030 -5.46 -26.30 -32.03
N ILE A 1031 -4.62 -25.82 -31.12
CA ILE A 1031 -4.38 -24.37 -30.94
C ILE A 1031 -3.39 -23.82 -32.01
N TRP A 1032 -2.35 -24.58 -32.32
CA TRP A 1032 -1.40 -24.28 -33.40
C TRP A 1032 -0.85 -25.56 -34.03
N LEU A 1033 -0.52 -25.51 -35.33
CA LEU A 1033 0.04 -26.62 -36.10
C LEU A 1033 1.14 -26.15 -37.04
N GLU A 1034 2.23 -26.90 -37.11
CA GLU A 1034 3.35 -26.62 -38.02
C GLU A 1034 3.43 -27.65 -39.15
N GLY A 1035 3.82 -27.20 -40.35
CA GLY A 1035 4.05 -28.06 -41.52
C GLY A 1035 5.18 -27.52 -42.39
N GLU A 1036 5.74 -28.37 -43.24
CA GLU A 1036 6.73 -27.96 -44.25
C GLU A 1036 6.07 -27.58 -45.58
N PHE A 1037 6.71 -26.72 -46.37
CA PHE A 1037 6.23 -26.32 -47.69
C PHE A 1037 5.99 -27.53 -48.61
N GLY A 1038 4.78 -27.63 -49.15
CA GLY A 1038 4.35 -28.78 -49.95
C GLY A 1038 4.09 -30.06 -49.14
N SER A 1039 3.85 -29.96 -47.82
CA SER A 1039 3.17 -31.01 -47.04
C SER A 1039 1.65 -30.91 -47.18
N ILE A 1040 0.95 -31.98 -46.82
CA ILE A 1040 -0.50 -31.97 -46.60
C ILE A 1040 -0.70 -31.89 -45.08
N LEU A 1041 -1.43 -30.87 -44.63
CA LEU A 1041 -1.87 -30.72 -43.25
C LEU A 1041 -3.20 -31.45 -43.05
N VAL A 1042 -3.35 -32.08 -41.89
CA VAL A 1042 -4.60 -32.69 -41.43
C VAL A 1042 -4.75 -32.35 -39.95
N ALA A 1043 -5.89 -31.73 -39.60
CA ALA A 1043 -6.22 -31.35 -38.23
C ALA A 1043 -7.64 -31.81 -37.92
N HIS A 1044 -7.85 -32.59 -36.87
CA HIS A 1044 -9.19 -33.00 -36.46
C HIS A 1044 -9.76 -32.04 -35.42
N LEU A 1045 -10.92 -31.45 -35.70
CA LEU A 1045 -11.71 -30.66 -34.77
C LEU A 1045 -13.07 -31.33 -34.56
N GLY A 1046 -13.20 -32.08 -33.46
CA GLY A 1046 -14.49 -32.62 -33.05
C GLY A 1046 -15.28 -31.58 -32.25
N ALA A 1047 -16.54 -31.37 -32.60
CA ALA A 1047 -17.57 -30.79 -31.76
C ALA A 1047 -18.67 -31.82 -31.46
N THR A 1048 -19.45 -31.59 -30.41
CA THR A 1048 -20.61 -32.41 -30.02
C THR A 1048 -21.78 -31.50 -29.64
N ASP A 1049 -22.98 -31.99 -29.93
CA ASP A 1049 -24.24 -31.46 -29.43
C ASP A 1049 -25.24 -32.63 -29.23
N LEU A 1050 -26.35 -32.40 -28.52
CA LEU A 1050 -27.43 -33.38 -28.34
C LEU A 1050 -28.25 -33.62 -29.62
N SER A 1051 -28.55 -32.58 -30.43
CA SER A 1051 -29.15 -32.73 -31.76
C SER A 1051 -28.11 -33.15 -32.82
N GLY A 1052 -26.83 -32.95 -32.50
CA GLY A 1052 -25.67 -33.42 -33.26
C GLY A 1052 -25.16 -32.40 -34.27
N ILE A 1053 -23.86 -32.47 -34.58
CA ILE A 1053 -23.23 -31.56 -35.54
C ILE A 1053 -23.73 -31.90 -36.95
N HIS A 1054 -24.25 -30.87 -37.63
CA HIS A 1054 -24.81 -30.95 -38.98
C HIS A 1054 -23.76 -30.61 -40.04
N PHE A 1055 -22.94 -29.57 -39.80
CA PHE A 1055 -21.78 -29.27 -40.65
C PHE A 1055 -20.74 -28.43 -39.92
N TYR A 1056 -19.49 -28.53 -40.39
CA TYR A 1056 -18.43 -27.58 -40.07
C TYR A 1056 -18.24 -26.57 -41.22
N GLN A 1057 -17.81 -25.37 -40.88
CA GLN A 1057 -17.48 -24.31 -41.83
C GLN A 1057 -16.11 -23.72 -41.51
N VAL A 1058 -15.32 -23.43 -42.56
CA VAL A 1058 -14.05 -22.70 -42.48
C VAL A 1058 -14.20 -21.34 -43.15
N ASN A 1059 -13.56 -20.28 -42.62
CA ASN A 1059 -13.65 -18.94 -43.19
C ASN A 1059 -12.76 -18.74 -44.44
N ASP A 1060 -11.58 -19.37 -44.48
CA ASP A 1060 -10.67 -19.40 -45.64
C ASP A 1060 -10.84 -20.69 -46.46
N THR A 1061 -11.87 -20.70 -47.30
CA THR A 1061 -12.18 -21.80 -48.23
C THR A 1061 -11.28 -21.84 -49.47
N ILE A 1062 -10.30 -20.93 -49.59
CA ILE A 1062 -9.35 -20.90 -50.71
C ILE A 1062 -8.10 -21.71 -50.36
N ASN A 1063 -7.60 -21.53 -49.14
CA ASN A 1063 -6.41 -22.21 -48.65
C ASN A 1063 -6.75 -23.53 -47.93
N PHE A 1064 -7.94 -23.65 -47.33
CA PHE A 1064 -8.35 -24.80 -46.52
C PHE A 1064 -9.73 -25.36 -46.92
N VAL A 1065 -9.97 -26.62 -46.59
CA VAL A 1065 -11.29 -27.25 -46.64
C VAL A 1065 -11.49 -28.11 -45.39
N ILE A 1066 -12.68 -28.06 -44.81
CA ILE A 1066 -13.11 -28.93 -43.71
C ILE A 1066 -14.23 -29.85 -44.20
N ASP A 1067 -14.21 -31.11 -43.80
CA ASP A 1067 -15.27 -32.07 -44.11
C ASP A 1067 -16.33 -32.18 -42.98
N GLY A 1068 -17.33 -33.04 -43.19
CA GLY A 1068 -18.42 -33.25 -42.25
C GLY A 1068 -18.00 -33.91 -40.93
N ASP A 1069 -16.86 -34.60 -40.90
CA ASP A 1069 -16.32 -35.24 -39.70
C ASP A 1069 -15.39 -34.30 -38.91
N GLY A 1070 -15.19 -33.06 -39.39
CA GLY A 1070 -14.37 -32.04 -38.74
C GLY A 1070 -12.87 -32.11 -39.08
N MET A 1071 -12.48 -32.83 -40.13
CA MET A 1071 -11.09 -32.87 -40.60
C MET A 1071 -10.79 -31.65 -41.47
N LEU A 1072 -10.04 -30.70 -40.93
CA LEU A 1072 -9.50 -29.57 -41.69
C LEU A 1072 -8.22 -30.00 -42.42
N THR A 1073 -8.16 -29.72 -43.72
CA THR A 1073 -6.98 -29.95 -44.57
C THR A 1073 -6.70 -28.72 -45.44
N ASN A 1074 -5.50 -28.62 -46.02
CA ASN A 1074 -5.19 -27.56 -46.97
C ASN A 1074 -5.73 -27.90 -48.38
N ALA A 1075 -6.60 -27.05 -48.91
CA ALA A 1075 -7.22 -27.19 -50.24
C ALA A 1075 -6.22 -26.90 -51.38
N THR A 1076 -5.18 -26.12 -51.10
CA THR A 1076 -4.08 -25.79 -52.04
C THR A 1076 -2.72 -25.98 -51.36
N ILE A 1077 -1.63 -25.97 -52.14
CA ILE A 1077 -0.28 -25.95 -51.56
C ILE A 1077 -0.06 -24.60 -50.91
N LEU A 1078 -0.01 -24.59 -49.57
CA LEU A 1078 0.22 -23.38 -48.80
C LEU A 1078 1.66 -22.87 -49.00
N ASN A 1079 1.81 -21.55 -49.07
CA ASN A 1079 3.11 -20.90 -49.15
C ASN A 1079 3.75 -20.80 -47.76
N ILE A 1080 5.06 -20.59 -47.71
CA ILE A 1080 5.79 -20.35 -46.46
C ILE A 1080 5.23 -19.07 -45.81
N GLY A 1081 4.75 -19.17 -44.57
CA GLY A 1081 3.98 -18.12 -43.91
C GLY A 1081 3.13 -18.61 -42.74
N ILE A 1082 2.35 -17.71 -42.15
CA ILE A 1082 1.43 -17.99 -41.03
C ILE A 1082 0.00 -17.74 -41.50
N TYR A 1083 -0.91 -18.66 -41.22
CA TYR A 1083 -2.33 -18.60 -41.56
C TYR A 1083 -3.17 -18.79 -40.29
N SER A 1084 -4.00 -17.82 -39.93
CA SER A 1084 -4.95 -17.95 -38.82
C SER A 1084 -6.37 -18.04 -39.38
N VAL A 1085 -7.06 -19.13 -39.05
CA VAL A 1085 -8.26 -19.61 -39.75
C VAL A 1085 -9.38 -19.79 -38.73
N GLU A 1086 -10.55 -19.17 -38.95
CA GLU A 1086 -11.73 -19.38 -38.12
C GLU A 1086 -12.50 -20.62 -38.62
N ILE A 1087 -12.88 -21.48 -37.68
CA ILE A 1087 -13.63 -22.70 -37.91
C ILE A 1087 -14.87 -22.65 -37.03
N ARG A 1088 -16.02 -23.05 -37.58
CA ARG A 1088 -17.32 -23.10 -36.88
C ARG A 1088 -17.93 -24.49 -37.00
N ALA A 1089 -18.59 -24.94 -35.93
CA ALA A 1089 -19.44 -26.13 -35.94
C ALA A 1089 -20.89 -25.69 -35.74
N TYR A 1090 -21.78 -26.13 -36.64
CA TYR A 1090 -23.22 -25.88 -36.61
C TYR A 1090 -23.96 -27.18 -36.34
N ASP A 1091 -24.96 -27.16 -35.45
CA ASP A 1091 -25.90 -28.26 -35.26
C ASP A 1091 -27.04 -28.28 -36.30
N SER A 1092 -27.97 -29.22 -36.13
CA SER A 1092 -29.14 -29.39 -36.99
C SER A 1092 -30.16 -28.25 -36.90
N SER A 1093 -30.13 -27.48 -35.81
CA SER A 1093 -31.06 -26.38 -35.49
C SER A 1093 -30.54 -25.02 -35.96
N GLY A 1094 -29.22 -24.91 -36.18
CA GLY A 1094 -28.52 -23.71 -36.66
C GLY A 1094 -27.81 -22.93 -35.55
N ASN A 1095 -27.77 -23.44 -34.32
CA ASN A 1095 -26.92 -22.88 -33.27
C ASN A 1095 -25.45 -23.26 -33.56
N TYR A 1096 -24.48 -22.51 -33.02
CA TYR A 1096 -23.08 -22.70 -33.43
C TYR A 1096 -22.03 -22.26 -32.41
N VAL A 1097 -20.86 -22.88 -32.54
CA VAL A 1097 -19.64 -22.51 -31.80
C VAL A 1097 -18.48 -22.30 -32.76
N SER A 1098 -17.59 -21.37 -32.46
CA SER A 1098 -16.40 -21.08 -33.28
C SER A 1098 -15.08 -21.21 -32.52
N THR A 1099 -13.99 -21.30 -33.27
CA THR A 1099 -12.60 -21.28 -32.76
C THR A 1099 -11.66 -20.78 -33.86
N ILE A 1100 -10.43 -20.40 -33.51
CA ILE A 1100 -9.39 -20.01 -34.47
C ILE A 1100 -8.19 -20.93 -34.33
N VAL A 1101 -7.77 -21.54 -35.43
CA VAL A 1101 -6.56 -22.38 -35.53
C VAL A 1101 -5.48 -21.62 -36.28
N THR A 1102 -4.23 -21.68 -35.81
CA THR A 1102 -3.10 -21.04 -36.50
C THR A 1102 -2.11 -22.07 -37.05
N PHE A 1103 -1.83 -21.98 -38.35
CA PHE A 1103 -0.91 -22.82 -39.08
C PHE A 1103 0.38 -22.06 -39.44
N ILE A 1104 1.52 -22.70 -39.26
CA ILE A 1104 2.84 -22.17 -39.63
C ILE A 1104 3.47 -23.08 -40.68
N ILE A 1105 3.78 -22.52 -41.85
CA ILE A 1105 4.37 -23.25 -42.99
C ILE A 1105 5.83 -22.87 -43.12
N ASN A 1106 6.71 -23.83 -42.81
CA ASN A 1106 8.16 -23.69 -42.78
C ASN A 1106 8.81 -24.17 -44.10
N PRO A 1107 10.07 -23.79 -44.40
CA PRO A 1107 10.83 -24.38 -45.52
C PRO A 1107 10.99 -25.90 -45.36
N LYS A 1108 11.11 -26.64 -46.48
CA LYS A 1108 11.23 -28.11 -46.46
C LYS A 1108 12.67 -28.56 -46.18
N THR A 1109 12.87 -29.37 -45.15
CA THR A 1109 14.20 -29.66 -44.57
C THR A 1109 14.73 -31.03 -45.00
N VAL A 1110 15.96 -31.07 -45.55
CA VAL A 1110 16.58 -32.32 -46.04
C VAL A 1110 17.62 -32.82 -45.04
N HIS A 1111 17.29 -33.88 -44.29
CA HIS A 1111 18.20 -34.51 -43.31
C HIS A 1111 18.66 -35.92 -43.71
N SER A 1112 19.95 -36.18 -43.48
CA SER A 1112 20.63 -37.49 -43.64
C SER A 1112 20.92 -38.15 -42.26
N LYS A 1113 21.51 -39.35 -42.22
CA LYS A 1113 21.49 -40.28 -41.05
C LYS A 1113 22.81 -41.07 -40.89
N VAL A 1114 23.20 -41.65 -39.74
CA VAL A 1114 22.50 -41.70 -38.42
C VAL A 1114 23.14 -40.74 -37.39
N ILE A 1115 23.84 -41.03 -36.27
CA ILE A 1115 24.33 -42.24 -35.56
C ILE A 1115 24.12 -42.06 -34.02
N SER A 1116 24.23 -43.14 -33.24
CA SER A 1116 24.11 -43.22 -31.77
C SER A 1116 25.14 -42.39 -30.97
N GLY A 1117 24.94 -42.08 -29.68
CA GLY A 1117 23.80 -42.37 -28.78
C GLY A 1117 24.17 -42.38 -27.26
N TYR A 1118 23.19 -42.66 -26.39
CA TYR A 1118 23.19 -42.60 -24.90
C TYR A 1118 23.23 -41.15 -24.32
N ASN A 1119 22.22 -40.65 -23.57
CA ASN A 1119 21.56 -41.06 -22.30
C ASN A 1119 22.32 -40.54 -21.04
N ILE A 1120 21.73 -40.02 -19.94
CA ILE A 1120 20.35 -39.68 -19.50
C ILE A 1120 20.51 -38.73 -18.27
N PHE A 1121 19.83 -37.58 -18.09
CA PHE A 1121 18.45 -37.27 -17.62
C PHE A 1121 18.09 -35.81 -18.07
N VAL A 1122 16.84 -35.33 -18.26
CA VAL A 1122 15.70 -35.00 -17.34
C VAL A 1122 16.08 -33.93 -16.28
N SER A 1123 15.86 -32.61 -16.39
CA SER A 1123 14.71 -31.70 -16.69
C SER A 1123 14.62 -30.67 -15.51
N THR A 1124 13.85 -29.56 -15.46
CA THR A 1124 12.62 -29.13 -16.17
C THR A 1124 12.41 -27.59 -15.98
N VAL A 1125 11.51 -26.96 -16.77
CA VAL A 1125 10.72 -25.73 -16.42
C VAL A 1125 11.49 -24.37 -16.34
N SER A 1126 11.01 -23.20 -16.81
CA SER A 1126 9.91 -22.75 -17.72
C SER A 1126 10.00 -21.23 -18.00
N ILE A 1127 9.12 -20.67 -18.88
CA ILE A 1127 8.60 -19.26 -18.85
C ILE A 1127 9.61 -18.14 -19.26
N PHE A 1128 9.27 -17.08 -20.04
CA PHE A 1128 8.11 -16.76 -20.90
C PHE A 1128 8.47 -15.68 -21.98
N LEU A 1129 7.45 -15.15 -22.67
CA LEU A 1129 7.47 -14.29 -23.87
C LEU A 1129 7.69 -12.76 -23.63
N VAL A 1130 8.24 -12.06 -24.67
CA VAL A 1130 7.80 -10.72 -25.21
C VAL A 1130 7.96 -9.45 -24.32
N PHE A 1131 8.33 -8.23 -24.78
CA PHE A 1131 8.90 -7.63 -26.01
C PHE A 1131 9.47 -6.23 -25.66
N LEU A 1132 10.47 -5.71 -26.38
CA LEU A 1132 10.50 -4.37 -27.03
C LEU A 1132 11.93 -4.02 -27.52
N PHE A 1133 12.05 -3.09 -28.47
CA PHE A 1133 13.21 -3.02 -29.37
C PHE A 1133 13.76 -1.59 -29.56
N LEU A 1134 15.05 -1.40 -29.21
CA LEU A 1134 15.92 -0.26 -29.58
C LEU A 1134 15.51 1.14 -29.04
N SER A 1135 16.39 2.14 -28.97
CA SER A 1135 17.56 2.42 -29.85
C SER A 1135 18.65 3.30 -29.22
N LYS A 1136 19.81 3.36 -29.90
CA LYS A 1136 20.78 4.47 -29.79
C LYS A 1136 21.09 5.07 -31.18
N ILE A 1137 20.87 6.38 -31.30
CA ILE A 1137 21.64 7.35 -32.09
C ILE A 1137 21.62 7.24 -33.64
N LYS A 1138 20.86 8.13 -34.28
CA LYS A 1138 21.34 9.19 -35.21
C LYS A 1138 20.21 10.21 -35.43
N VAL A 1139 20.30 11.44 -34.88
CA VAL A 1139 21.05 12.63 -35.37
C VAL A 1139 20.25 13.50 -36.36
N LYS A 1140 20.31 14.83 -36.12
CA LYS A 1140 20.04 16.01 -36.98
C LYS A 1140 18.66 16.70 -36.95
N TYR A 1141 18.76 18.01 -36.63
CA TYR A 1141 17.80 19.14 -36.73
C TYR A 1141 16.50 19.04 -35.89
N LYS A 1142 16.09 20.04 -35.09
CA LYS A 1142 15.78 21.47 -35.36
C LYS A 1142 14.56 21.56 -36.30
N THR A 1143 13.51 22.36 -36.05
CA THR A 1143 13.42 23.67 -35.37
C THR A 1143 11.96 23.95 -34.96
N LEU A 1144 11.76 25.01 -34.15
CA LEU A 1144 10.50 25.68 -33.76
C LEU A 1144 9.80 25.07 -32.54
#